data_AF-A0A7X9BFV5-F1
#
_entry.id   AF-A0A7X9BFV5-F1
#
_cell.length_a   1.000
_cell.length_b   1.000
_cell.length_c   1.000
_cell.angle_alpha   90.00
_cell.angle_beta   90.00
_cell.angle_gamma   90.00
#
_symmetry.space_group_name_H-M   'P 1'
#
loop_
_entity.id
_entity.type
_entity.pdbx_description
1 polymer ?
#
loop_
_entity_poly.entity_id
_entity_poly.type
_entity_poly.pdbx_seq_one_letter_code
_entity_poly.pdbx_strand_id
1 'polypeptide(L)'
;MDFRKCLVAGFAALALLSFAVLPAAAEEAAAQKMVTPAMVSDSGLPEPGETAVSLEQAIKLARETFQVPAVFDKFSNGFNQSEQGAFWELHWMPSGDAGGYMDVRVNAQSGEIWSMSMWNPPADDSGYRGLPAYSREQARTIAEAIVQKVHPERFRETVLQPGRDYTPPLLNQPRGAVEYSFNFVRQVNGVPYMENSIEVRVNGDTGEVISLYLNWDDSASFPSAADSIAVSQAEQIFREQAAPQLYYFRPRISGGSEVPLKLVYTLPGQRSQVLIDALTGEVLDNDGYYYGYRDMAGGSEKMMADAAMNGYQLNPVEISAVEAAKNLLSRETALAKATAAVAVPDDFVLKYSRLEQDYLFTDNKFWHFSWEGGEEPERKWLEVTVNAKNGELVSFYWNDYRLITDTSSAGIPRLSEDEVRTIAESFIKKVQASKWEKVVFRDAQPFTKYYYKEKPQLPDGYTFNWTRVARDGIQYPDNGFTVTVDAVTGEINSYQMSWYDVEFPTAQGVMEVGQAADRFLQEAPLTRSYLRLWPGVQWPSAQEEAKIYLTYHLTNDYFTMLDAFTGEILNSEGKPATVLPQEGDFTDLAGHPAREAVEMLAGAGIISKVAGPFRPEDTITQAELIAMLVRAGTYSGGGVQPLTAGSSDEWYKPYYEKAVLMGILSKDEQPDPDAPVTNILLSRLSIHAIDLYRVARLSDIFALDFKDADEIPVYLRGHAAIAVGMGLMELKDGYFNPQGLVSRGEAAVTLVKLLNSWK
;
A
#
# COMPACT_ATOMS: atom_id res chain seq x y z
N MET A 1 7.92 73.36 -43.53
CA MET A 1 8.06 74.55 -42.66
C MET A 1 7.12 74.41 -41.50
N ASP A 2 7.69 74.51 -40.30
CA ASP A 2 7.12 75.00 -39.04
C ASP A 2 5.96 74.28 -38.34
N PHE A 3 6.36 73.45 -37.38
CA PHE A 3 6.24 73.67 -35.93
C PHE A 3 5.01 74.42 -35.38
N ARG A 4 4.36 73.68 -34.46
CA ARG A 4 3.90 74.07 -33.10
C ARG A 4 2.54 74.81 -32.92
N LYS A 5 1.73 74.08 -32.12
CA LYS A 5 1.14 74.46 -30.83
C LYS A 5 -0.20 75.20 -30.80
N CYS A 6 -1.01 74.69 -29.85
CA CYS A 6 -1.95 75.40 -28.97
C CYS A 6 -3.25 75.90 -29.64
N LEU A 7 -4.38 76.02 -28.96
CA LEU A 7 -5.00 75.51 -27.72
C LEU A 7 -6.40 76.14 -27.76
N VAL A 8 -7.39 75.54 -27.09
CA VAL A 8 -8.63 76.19 -26.58
C VAL A 8 -9.75 76.52 -27.58
N ALA A 9 -10.78 75.68 -27.48
CA ALA A 9 -12.17 75.97 -27.13
C ALA A 9 -12.86 77.26 -27.63
N GLY A 10 -14.10 77.07 -28.09
CA GLY A 10 -15.21 77.89 -27.61
C GLY A 10 -16.19 78.42 -28.66
N PHE A 11 -17.45 78.01 -28.48
CA PHE A 11 -18.69 78.69 -28.89
C PHE A 11 -18.99 78.80 -30.40
N ALA A 12 -20.23 78.79 -30.88
CA ALA A 12 -21.57 78.38 -30.45
C ALA A 12 -22.50 78.88 -31.57
N ALA A 13 -23.52 78.12 -31.93
CA ALA A 13 -24.78 78.64 -32.44
C ALA A 13 -25.82 77.54 -32.23
N LEU A 14 -26.72 77.68 -31.24
CA LEU A 14 -28.03 78.34 -31.37
C LEU A 14 -28.77 77.79 -32.60
N ALA A 15 -29.89 77.10 -32.46
CA ALA A 15 -31.21 77.68 -32.16
C ALA A 15 -32.25 76.58 -32.50
N LEU A 16 -33.45 76.41 -31.94
CA LEU A 16 -34.31 77.18 -31.05
C LEU A 16 -35.49 76.26 -30.65
N LEU A 17 -35.97 76.43 -29.40
CA LEU A 17 -37.37 76.40 -28.91
C LEU A 17 -38.17 75.06 -28.97
N SER A 18 -38.93 74.63 -27.96
CA SER A 18 -39.66 75.40 -26.92
C SER A 18 -40.18 74.53 -25.74
N PHE A 19 -40.08 75.12 -24.53
CA PHE A 19 -40.96 75.11 -23.33
C PHE A 19 -41.27 73.86 -22.46
N ALA A 20 -40.69 73.91 -21.24
CA ALA A 20 -41.25 73.76 -19.87
C ALA A 20 -41.72 72.38 -19.34
N VAL A 21 -40.96 71.69 -18.44
CA VAL A 21 -40.94 71.73 -16.93
C VAL A 21 -42.03 70.78 -16.33
N LEU A 22 -41.84 69.77 -15.48
CA LEU A 22 -40.82 69.17 -14.55
C LEU A 22 -41.35 67.74 -14.16
N PRO A 23 -40.70 66.86 -13.34
CA PRO A 23 -39.44 66.97 -12.59
C PRO A 23 -38.43 65.82 -12.84
N ALA A 24 -37.22 66.04 -12.33
CA ALA A 24 -36.08 65.12 -12.34
C ALA A 24 -36.28 63.88 -11.45
N ALA A 25 -35.77 62.73 -11.91
CA ALA A 25 -35.02 61.78 -11.08
C ALA A 25 -34.40 60.65 -11.93
N ALA A 26 -33.07 60.53 -11.80
CA ALA A 26 -32.20 59.35 -11.93
C ALA A 26 -32.10 58.60 -13.27
N GLU A 27 -30.85 58.58 -13.76
CA GLU A 27 -30.30 57.80 -14.88
C GLU A 27 -30.38 56.28 -14.67
N GLU A 28 -30.71 55.56 -15.74
CA GLU A 28 -30.30 54.18 -15.96
C GLU A 28 -29.77 54.10 -17.41
N ALA A 29 -28.44 54.07 -17.57
CA ALA A 29 -27.78 53.99 -18.86
C ALA A 29 -27.58 52.53 -19.26
N ALA A 30 -28.25 52.13 -20.34
CA ALA A 30 -28.13 50.83 -20.98
C ALA A 30 -26.74 50.65 -21.64
N ALA A 31 -26.03 49.58 -21.25
CA ALA A 31 -24.79 49.15 -21.86
C ALA A 31 -25.03 48.48 -23.23
N GLN A 32 -24.25 48.89 -24.23
CA GLN A 32 -24.25 48.30 -25.57
C GLN A 32 -23.49 46.96 -25.59
N LYS A 33 -24.06 46.03 -26.37
CA LYS A 33 -23.62 44.66 -26.62
C LYS A 33 -22.16 44.56 -27.07
N MET A 34 -21.36 43.79 -26.31
CA MET A 34 -20.17 43.11 -26.83
C MET A 34 -20.60 41.75 -27.37
N VAL A 35 -20.23 41.48 -28.63
CA VAL A 35 -20.37 40.17 -29.28
C VAL A 35 -19.24 39.29 -28.75
N THR A 36 -19.59 38.23 -28.01
CA THR A 36 -18.66 37.16 -27.64
C THR A 36 -18.36 36.30 -28.88
N PRO A 37 -17.08 35.90 -29.12
CA PRO A 37 -16.78 34.92 -30.14
C PRO A 37 -17.34 33.57 -29.71
N ALA A 38 -18.06 32.92 -30.62
CA ALA A 38 -18.55 31.57 -30.46
C ALA A 38 -17.37 30.62 -30.23
N MET A 39 -17.33 29.97 -29.06
CA MET A 39 -16.56 28.74 -28.89
C MET A 39 -17.20 27.69 -29.78
N VAL A 40 -16.46 27.26 -30.80
CA VAL A 40 -16.78 26.05 -31.57
C VAL A 40 -16.32 24.88 -30.71
N SER A 41 -17.23 24.28 -29.95
CA SER A 41 -17.07 22.95 -29.36
C SER A 41 -17.64 21.94 -30.34
N ASP A 42 -16.81 21.48 -31.28
CA ASP A 42 -17.12 20.29 -32.06
C ASP A 42 -16.12 19.20 -31.65
N SER A 43 -16.37 18.59 -30.49
CA SER A 43 -15.65 17.41 -30.01
C SER A 43 -16.29 16.11 -30.50
N GLY A 44 -17.44 16.17 -31.20
CA GLY A 44 -18.20 14.97 -31.60
C GLY A 44 -18.68 14.10 -30.43
N LEU A 45 -18.56 14.59 -29.19
CA LEU A 45 -18.88 13.88 -27.96
C LEU A 45 -20.29 14.31 -27.47
N PRO A 46 -21.18 13.38 -27.08
CA PRO A 46 -22.57 13.70 -26.74
C PRO A 46 -22.69 14.65 -25.53
N GLU A 47 -23.40 15.76 -25.72
CA GLU A 47 -23.75 16.70 -24.66
C GLU A 47 -24.81 16.12 -23.70
N PRO A 48 -24.98 16.61 -22.46
CA PRO A 48 -25.96 16.10 -21.49
C PRO A 48 -27.40 16.02 -22.05
N GLY A 49 -27.76 16.92 -22.96
CA GLY A 49 -29.07 16.97 -23.64
C GLY A 49 -29.23 15.99 -24.81
N GLU A 50 -28.17 15.29 -25.22
CA GLU A 50 -28.12 14.34 -26.34
C GLU A 50 -27.91 12.89 -25.89
N THR A 51 -27.98 12.65 -24.57
CA THR A 51 -27.80 11.33 -23.95
C THR A 51 -29.01 10.42 -24.17
N ALA A 52 -28.79 9.12 -24.41
CA ALA A 52 -29.88 8.15 -24.54
C ALA A 52 -30.56 7.81 -23.21
N VAL A 53 -29.83 7.96 -22.10
CA VAL A 53 -30.33 7.80 -20.73
C VAL A 53 -30.36 9.16 -20.06
N SER A 54 -31.56 9.62 -19.69
CA SER A 54 -31.73 10.88 -18.98
C SER A 54 -31.26 10.79 -17.52
N LEU A 55 -30.96 11.92 -16.89
CA LEU A 55 -30.66 12.00 -15.45
C LEU A 55 -31.77 11.35 -14.59
N GLU A 56 -33.05 11.54 -14.94
CA GLU A 56 -34.17 10.91 -14.23
C GLU A 56 -34.13 9.38 -14.34
N GLN A 57 -33.83 8.86 -15.52
CA GLN A 57 -33.67 7.42 -15.73
C GLN A 57 -32.45 6.88 -14.98
N ALA A 58 -31.33 7.59 -14.97
CA ALA A 58 -30.13 7.23 -14.22
C ALA A 58 -30.40 7.16 -12.70
N ILE A 59 -31.10 8.17 -12.14
CA ILE A 59 -31.52 8.17 -10.73
C ILE A 59 -32.44 6.99 -10.43
N LYS A 60 -33.39 6.70 -11.32
CA LYS A 60 -34.31 5.57 -11.16
C LYS A 60 -33.56 4.23 -11.16
N LEU A 61 -32.66 4.02 -12.12
CA LEU A 61 -31.82 2.83 -12.22
C LEU A 61 -30.98 2.62 -10.97
N ALA A 62 -30.34 3.68 -10.46
CA ALA A 62 -29.55 3.64 -9.24
C ALA A 62 -30.41 3.22 -8.02
N ARG A 63 -31.58 3.83 -7.82
CA ARG A 63 -32.46 3.57 -6.68
C ARG A 63 -33.23 2.25 -6.74
N GLU A 64 -33.47 1.71 -7.93
CA GLU A 64 -34.02 0.35 -8.12
C GLU A 64 -32.95 -0.73 -7.93
N THR A 65 -31.68 -0.37 -8.07
CA THR A 65 -30.55 -1.28 -7.91
C THR A 65 -30.04 -1.32 -6.48
N PHE A 66 -29.83 -0.17 -5.87
CA PHE A 66 -29.23 0.01 -4.56
C PHE A 66 -30.15 0.79 -3.63
N GLN A 67 -30.16 0.39 -2.36
CA GLN A 67 -30.91 1.08 -1.33
C GLN A 67 -30.13 2.31 -0.85
N VAL A 68 -30.65 3.51 -1.14
CA VAL A 68 -30.10 4.76 -0.58
C VAL A 68 -30.49 4.86 0.90
N PRO A 69 -29.54 4.95 1.84
CA PRO A 69 -29.84 5.14 3.26
C PRO A 69 -30.73 6.36 3.49
N ALA A 70 -31.72 6.24 4.38
CA ALA A 70 -32.67 7.33 4.65
C ALA A 70 -32.01 8.59 5.23
N VAL A 71 -30.83 8.43 5.86
CA VAL A 71 -30.01 9.54 6.38
C VAL A 71 -29.39 10.39 5.27
N PHE A 72 -29.25 9.87 4.04
CA PHE A 72 -28.69 10.60 2.91
C PHE A 72 -29.78 11.41 2.19
N ASP A 73 -30.14 12.55 2.77
CA ASP A 73 -31.23 13.44 2.36
C ASP A 73 -30.81 14.60 1.44
N LYS A 74 -29.51 14.80 1.22
CA LYS A 74 -28.97 15.71 0.21
C LYS A 74 -28.57 14.94 -1.04
N PHE A 75 -28.84 15.55 -2.20
CA PHE A 75 -28.52 14.99 -3.50
C PHE A 75 -27.87 16.03 -4.40
N SER A 76 -26.79 15.65 -5.06
CA SER A 76 -26.15 16.38 -6.15
C SER A 76 -25.84 15.44 -7.31
N ASN A 77 -25.62 15.99 -8.50
CA ASN A 77 -25.24 15.21 -9.66
C ASN A 77 -24.14 15.93 -10.45
N GLY A 78 -23.41 15.14 -11.24
CA GLY A 78 -22.42 15.58 -12.21
C GLY A 78 -22.61 14.86 -13.53
N PHE A 79 -21.91 15.33 -14.55
CA PHE A 79 -21.80 14.68 -15.84
C PHE A 79 -20.34 14.66 -16.25
N ASN A 80 -19.81 13.47 -16.53
CA ASN A 80 -18.44 13.28 -16.94
C ASN A 80 -18.40 12.61 -18.31
N GLN A 81 -17.50 13.06 -19.16
CA GLN A 81 -17.32 12.49 -20.48
C GLN A 81 -15.84 12.32 -20.81
N SER A 82 -15.52 11.16 -21.35
CA SER A 82 -14.18 10.76 -21.78
C SER A 82 -14.29 9.81 -22.98
N GLU A 83 -13.15 9.35 -23.49
CA GLU A 83 -13.10 8.27 -24.49
C GLU A 83 -13.75 6.97 -23.99
N GLN A 84 -13.77 6.73 -22.68
CA GLN A 84 -14.44 5.58 -22.07
C GLN A 84 -15.97 5.71 -22.03
N GLY A 85 -16.51 6.88 -22.42
CA GLY A 85 -17.93 7.15 -22.51
C GLY A 85 -18.39 8.37 -21.72
N ALA A 86 -19.70 8.62 -21.78
CA ALA A 86 -20.40 9.66 -21.04
C ALA A 86 -21.15 9.06 -19.85
N PHE A 87 -21.15 9.75 -18.71
CA PHE A 87 -21.65 9.24 -17.45
C PHE A 87 -22.39 10.29 -16.64
N TRP A 88 -23.51 9.86 -16.06
CA TRP A 88 -24.13 10.54 -14.94
C TRP A 88 -23.45 10.13 -13.65
N GLU A 89 -23.03 11.10 -12.86
CA GLU A 89 -22.48 10.91 -11.53
C GLU A 89 -23.55 11.37 -10.53
N LEU A 90 -23.98 10.47 -9.65
CA LEU A 90 -25.07 10.69 -8.72
C LEU A 90 -24.52 10.59 -7.31
N HIS A 91 -24.71 11.65 -6.51
CA HIS A 91 -24.12 11.75 -5.18
C HIS A 91 -25.20 12.03 -4.14
N TRP A 92 -25.31 11.14 -3.15
CA TRP A 92 -26.17 11.30 -1.99
C TRP A 92 -25.30 11.45 -0.73
N MET A 93 -25.67 12.38 0.14
CA MET A 93 -24.97 12.65 1.40
C MET A 93 -25.98 13.02 2.50
N PRO A 94 -25.64 12.85 3.79
CA PRO A 94 -26.49 13.33 4.87
C PRO A 94 -26.43 14.85 5.06
N SER A 95 -27.51 15.43 5.58
CA SER A 95 -27.57 16.84 5.91
C SER A 95 -26.87 17.21 7.23
N GLY A 96 -26.76 16.26 8.15
CA GLY A 96 -26.14 16.41 9.48
C GLY A 96 -24.65 16.04 9.55
N ASP A 97 -24.10 16.12 10.75
CA ASP A 97 -22.65 15.98 11.02
C ASP A 97 -22.11 14.54 10.97
N ALA A 98 -22.99 13.54 10.81
CA ALA A 98 -22.65 12.11 10.87
C ALA A 98 -21.66 11.65 9.78
N GLY A 99 -21.38 12.48 8.77
CA GLY A 99 -20.57 12.09 7.62
C GLY A 99 -21.22 10.96 6.82
N GLY A 100 -20.57 10.52 5.76
CA GLY A 100 -21.07 9.48 4.88
C GLY A 100 -21.47 9.99 3.50
N TYR A 101 -21.53 9.06 2.55
CA TYR A 101 -21.94 9.33 1.19
C TYR A 101 -22.35 8.05 0.47
N MET A 102 -23.07 8.22 -0.64
CA MET A 102 -23.26 7.20 -1.66
C MET A 102 -23.08 7.83 -3.03
N ASP A 103 -22.17 7.27 -3.82
CA ASP A 103 -21.88 7.67 -5.19
C ASP A 103 -22.29 6.57 -6.15
N VAL A 104 -22.95 6.92 -7.26
CA VAL A 104 -23.28 5.99 -8.33
C VAL A 104 -22.94 6.61 -9.68
N ARG A 105 -22.20 5.88 -10.53
CA ARG A 105 -21.89 6.27 -11.90
C ARG A 105 -22.67 5.42 -12.89
N VAL A 106 -23.49 6.08 -13.72
CA VAL A 106 -24.35 5.41 -14.72
C VAL A 106 -23.93 5.87 -16.12
N ASN A 107 -23.66 4.92 -17.03
CA ASN A 107 -23.35 5.23 -18.40
C ASN A 107 -24.57 5.90 -19.08
N ALA A 108 -24.38 7.11 -19.58
CA ALA A 108 -25.44 7.95 -20.12
C ALA A 108 -25.96 7.48 -21.49
N GLN A 109 -25.30 6.50 -22.11
CA GLN A 109 -25.73 5.89 -23.37
C GLN A 109 -26.40 4.52 -23.16
N SER A 110 -25.78 3.64 -22.36
CA SER A 110 -26.27 2.27 -22.16
C SER A 110 -27.18 2.10 -20.94
N GLY A 111 -27.08 2.99 -19.95
CA GLY A 111 -27.77 2.86 -18.66
C GLY A 111 -27.11 1.87 -17.71
N GLU A 112 -25.96 1.31 -18.07
CA GLU A 112 -25.22 0.41 -17.21
C GLU A 112 -24.60 1.18 -16.03
N ILE A 113 -24.69 0.60 -14.84
CA ILE A 113 -24.07 1.16 -13.65
C ILE A 113 -22.61 0.69 -13.62
N TRP A 114 -21.66 1.61 -13.78
CA TRP A 114 -20.23 1.29 -13.79
C TRP A 114 -19.61 1.32 -12.41
N SER A 115 -20.14 2.14 -11.50
CA SER A 115 -19.68 2.12 -10.13
C SER A 115 -20.76 2.49 -9.15
N MET A 116 -20.64 1.95 -7.95
CA MET A 116 -21.31 2.39 -6.75
C MET A 116 -20.29 2.35 -5.61
N SER A 117 -20.23 3.40 -4.80
CA SER A 117 -19.47 3.44 -3.56
C SER A 117 -20.35 4.00 -2.46
N MET A 118 -20.35 3.36 -1.30
CA MET A 118 -21.11 3.81 -0.15
C MET A 118 -20.27 3.72 1.10
N TRP A 119 -20.17 4.84 1.81
CA TRP A 119 -19.67 4.90 3.18
C TRP A 119 -20.80 5.44 4.06
N ASN A 120 -21.35 4.56 4.90
CA ASN A 120 -22.41 4.91 5.84
C ASN A 120 -21.95 4.56 7.25
N PRO A 121 -21.31 5.51 7.97
CA PRO A 121 -20.89 5.25 9.34
C PRO A 121 -22.11 5.06 10.25
N PRO A 122 -21.99 4.26 11.33
CA PRO A 122 -23.03 4.17 12.36
C PRO A 122 -23.42 5.55 12.90
N ALA A 123 -24.71 5.74 13.21
CA ALA A 123 -25.28 7.05 13.57
C ALA A 123 -24.81 7.60 14.93
N ASP A 124 -24.28 6.74 15.78
CA ASP A 124 -23.55 7.03 17.01
C ASP A 124 -22.21 6.29 16.95
N ASP A 125 -21.18 6.74 17.66
CA ASP A 125 -19.86 6.07 17.76
C ASP A 125 -19.93 4.63 18.36
N SER A 126 -21.09 3.98 18.35
CA SER A 126 -21.37 2.62 18.81
C SER A 126 -20.56 1.55 18.07
N GLY A 127 -20.22 1.81 16.80
CA GLY A 127 -19.47 0.90 15.93
C GLY A 127 -20.08 -0.51 15.82
N TYR A 128 -19.33 -1.41 15.17
CA TYR A 128 -19.66 -2.83 15.15
C TYR A 128 -18.95 -3.55 16.29
N ARG A 129 -19.44 -4.76 16.61
CA ARG A 129 -18.95 -5.56 17.73
C ARG A 129 -18.81 -7.04 17.40
N GLY A 130 -17.75 -7.67 17.92
CA GLY A 130 -17.55 -9.10 17.81
C GLY A 130 -17.38 -9.60 16.37
N LEU A 131 -17.83 -10.82 16.11
CA LEU A 131 -17.83 -11.43 14.76
C LEU A 131 -18.85 -10.74 13.83
N PRO A 132 -18.58 -10.68 12.51
CA PRO A 132 -19.55 -10.15 11.54
C PRO A 132 -20.86 -10.95 11.54
N ALA A 133 -21.96 -10.31 11.17
CA ALA A 133 -23.28 -10.96 11.09
C ALA A 133 -23.40 -11.89 9.88
N TYR A 134 -22.64 -11.61 8.82
CA TYR A 134 -22.56 -12.39 7.59
C TYR A 134 -21.19 -13.04 7.45
N SER A 135 -21.20 -14.32 7.11
CA SER A 135 -20.01 -15.03 6.67
C SER A 135 -19.57 -14.54 5.28
N ARG A 136 -18.30 -14.78 4.96
CA ARG A 136 -17.75 -14.52 3.62
C ARG A 136 -18.55 -15.20 2.50
N GLU A 137 -19.03 -16.44 2.70
CA GLU A 137 -19.82 -17.15 1.68
C GLU A 137 -21.23 -16.57 1.49
N GLN A 138 -21.86 -16.07 2.56
CA GLN A 138 -23.12 -15.33 2.44
C GLN A 138 -22.90 -14.01 1.70
N ALA A 139 -21.83 -13.29 2.04
CA ALA A 139 -21.41 -12.07 1.35
C ALA A 139 -21.07 -12.32 -0.13
N ARG A 140 -20.46 -13.46 -0.45
CA ARG A 140 -20.21 -13.91 -1.83
C ARG A 140 -21.50 -14.08 -2.60
N THR A 141 -22.49 -14.73 -2.01
CA THR A 141 -23.81 -14.91 -2.64
C THR A 141 -24.47 -13.57 -2.93
N ILE A 142 -24.33 -12.60 -2.01
CA ILE A 142 -24.81 -11.22 -2.21
C ILE A 142 -24.06 -10.54 -3.37
N ALA A 143 -22.73 -10.69 -3.42
CA ALA A 143 -21.89 -10.14 -4.49
C ALA A 143 -22.23 -10.73 -5.87
N GLU A 144 -22.36 -12.05 -5.98
CA GLU A 144 -22.76 -12.72 -7.22
C GLU A 144 -24.16 -12.28 -7.67
N ALA A 145 -25.11 -12.14 -6.73
CA ALA A 145 -26.47 -11.69 -7.04
C ALA A 145 -26.51 -10.25 -7.59
N ILE A 146 -25.73 -9.32 -7.01
CA ILE A 146 -25.70 -7.94 -7.52
C ILE A 146 -25.05 -7.88 -8.89
N VAL A 147 -23.94 -8.58 -9.12
CA VAL A 147 -23.26 -8.62 -10.43
C VAL A 147 -24.15 -9.26 -11.49
N GLN A 148 -24.83 -10.36 -11.17
CA GLN A 148 -25.80 -11.00 -12.06
C GLN A 148 -26.97 -10.07 -12.42
N LYS A 149 -27.36 -9.15 -11.53
CA LYS A 149 -28.39 -8.14 -11.76
C LYS A 149 -27.90 -7.00 -12.65
N VAL A 150 -26.70 -6.48 -12.42
CA VAL A 150 -26.21 -5.26 -13.11
C VAL A 150 -25.42 -5.53 -14.39
N HIS A 151 -24.71 -6.66 -14.47
CA HIS A 151 -23.83 -7.01 -15.60
C HIS A 151 -23.94 -8.50 -15.98
N PRO A 152 -25.14 -9.01 -16.31
CA PRO A 152 -25.39 -10.44 -16.54
C PRO A 152 -24.54 -11.06 -17.65
N GLU A 153 -24.26 -10.31 -18.72
CA GLU A 153 -23.49 -10.81 -19.87
C GLU A 153 -22.00 -10.87 -19.54
N ARG A 154 -21.41 -9.76 -19.04
CA ARG A 154 -20.00 -9.72 -18.63
C ARG A 154 -19.70 -10.74 -17.54
N PHE A 155 -20.61 -10.94 -16.58
CA PHE A 155 -20.42 -11.90 -15.49
C PHE A 155 -20.17 -13.33 -15.97
N ARG A 156 -20.84 -13.76 -17.06
CA ARG A 156 -20.63 -15.11 -17.64
C ARG A 156 -19.23 -15.29 -18.22
N GLU A 157 -18.55 -14.20 -18.54
CA GLU A 157 -17.18 -14.17 -19.01
C GLU A 157 -16.18 -13.98 -17.87
N THR A 158 -16.58 -14.11 -16.60
CA THR A 158 -15.66 -13.90 -15.47
C THR A 158 -15.34 -15.17 -14.70
N VAL A 159 -14.18 -15.14 -14.05
CA VAL A 159 -13.77 -16.09 -13.02
C VAL A 159 -13.45 -15.32 -11.73
N LEU A 160 -13.92 -15.84 -10.58
CA LEU A 160 -13.61 -15.25 -9.29
C LEU A 160 -12.12 -15.46 -8.96
N GLN A 161 -11.41 -14.37 -8.70
CA GLN A 161 -10.04 -14.37 -8.18
C GLN A 161 -10.04 -14.14 -6.67
N PRO A 162 -8.98 -14.53 -5.95
CA PRO A 162 -8.81 -14.18 -4.54
C PRO A 162 -8.92 -12.67 -4.32
N GLY A 163 -9.80 -12.27 -3.39
CA GLY A 163 -9.96 -10.89 -2.96
C GLY A 163 -9.17 -10.60 -1.68
N ARG A 164 -8.97 -9.31 -1.37
CA ARG A 164 -8.37 -8.88 -0.10
C ARG A 164 -9.47 -8.39 0.83
N ASP A 165 -9.83 -9.24 1.79
CA ASP A 165 -10.81 -8.89 2.82
C ASP A 165 -10.18 -7.97 3.87
N TYR A 166 -10.98 -7.07 4.42
CA TYR A 166 -10.60 -6.22 5.55
C TYR A 166 -11.30 -6.72 6.82
N THR A 167 -10.52 -7.23 7.78
CA THR A 167 -11.03 -7.68 9.08
C THR A 167 -10.32 -6.89 10.19
N PRO A 168 -10.99 -5.91 10.82
CA PRO A 168 -10.45 -5.21 11.98
C PRO A 168 -10.37 -6.13 13.22
N PRO A 169 -9.60 -5.75 14.27
CA PRO A 169 -9.57 -6.47 15.54
C PRO A 169 -10.98 -6.70 16.11
N LEU A 170 -11.32 -7.95 16.37
CA LEU A 170 -12.67 -8.36 16.81
C LEU A 170 -12.86 -8.26 18.33
N LEU A 171 -11.76 -8.28 19.10
CA LEU A 171 -11.77 -8.03 20.54
C LEU A 171 -11.89 -6.54 20.90
N ASN A 172 -11.58 -5.60 19.98
CA ASN A 172 -11.69 -4.16 20.23
C ASN A 172 -13.14 -3.67 20.06
N GLN A 173 -13.60 -2.83 21.00
CA GLN A 173 -14.94 -2.26 20.99
C GLN A 173 -14.89 -0.74 21.26
N PRO A 174 -15.52 0.11 20.41
CA PRO A 174 -16.15 -0.19 19.11
C PRO A 174 -15.11 -0.53 18.00
N ARG A 175 -15.52 -1.29 16.97
CA ARG A 175 -14.70 -1.54 15.75
C ARG A 175 -15.38 -1.06 14.46
N GLY A 176 -14.59 -0.90 13.40
CA GLY A 176 -15.09 -0.70 12.03
C GLY A 176 -15.74 -1.96 11.44
N ALA A 177 -16.34 -1.83 10.26
CA ALA A 177 -16.98 -2.96 9.57
C ALA A 177 -15.94 -4.00 9.12
N VAL A 178 -16.35 -5.26 9.11
CA VAL A 178 -15.68 -6.29 8.28
C VAL A 178 -16.10 -6.04 6.83
N GLU A 179 -15.16 -6.09 5.89
CA GLU A 179 -15.43 -5.93 4.46
C GLU A 179 -14.89 -7.13 3.70
N TYR A 180 -15.77 -7.82 2.96
CA TYR A 180 -15.38 -8.92 2.08
C TYR A 180 -15.28 -8.41 0.64
N SER A 181 -14.16 -8.71 -0.02
CA SER A 181 -13.88 -8.29 -1.40
C SER A 181 -13.96 -9.49 -2.36
N PHE A 182 -14.69 -9.31 -3.45
CA PHE A 182 -14.85 -10.30 -4.52
C PHE A 182 -14.46 -9.67 -5.85
N ASN A 183 -13.47 -10.25 -6.52
CA ASN A 183 -12.95 -9.77 -7.79
C ASN A 183 -13.27 -10.76 -8.91
N PHE A 184 -14.25 -10.43 -9.76
CA PHE A 184 -14.65 -11.24 -10.90
C PHE A 184 -13.89 -10.78 -12.15
N VAL A 185 -12.80 -11.47 -12.48
CA VAL A 185 -11.89 -11.10 -13.57
C VAL A 185 -12.36 -11.71 -14.89
N ARG A 186 -12.31 -10.92 -15.97
CA ARG A 186 -12.63 -11.37 -17.33
C ARG A 186 -11.75 -12.53 -17.76
N GLN A 187 -12.36 -13.54 -18.36
CA GLN A 187 -11.73 -14.71 -18.93
C GLN A 187 -11.97 -14.74 -20.43
N VAL A 188 -10.90 -14.58 -21.20
CA VAL A 188 -10.92 -14.60 -22.67
C VAL A 188 -10.25 -15.88 -23.16
N ASN A 189 -10.98 -16.73 -23.89
CA ASN A 189 -10.47 -18.03 -24.37
C ASN A 189 -9.88 -18.91 -23.24
N GLY A 190 -10.50 -18.87 -22.06
CA GLY A 190 -10.02 -19.61 -20.88
C GLY A 190 -8.85 -18.96 -20.12
N VAL A 191 -8.31 -17.83 -20.60
CA VAL A 191 -7.17 -17.12 -19.98
C VAL A 191 -7.66 -15.83 -19.30
N PRO A 192 -7.28 -15.56 -18.04
CA PRO A 192 -7.69 -14.36 -17.33
C PRO A 192 -7.03 -13.09 -17.88
N TYR A 193 -7.79 -11.98 -17.89
CA TYR A 193 -7.31 -10.63 -18.20
C TYR A 193 -7.55 -9.72 -17.00
N MET A 194 -6.54 -9.57 -16.14
CA MET A 194 -6.66 -8.97 -14.81
C MET A 194 -7.09 -7.49 -14.81
N GLU A 195 -6.88 -6.78 -15.92
CA GLU A 195 -7.32 -5.39 -16.09
C GLU A 195 -8.80 -5.24 -16.41
N ASN A 196 -9.53 -6.32 -16.70
CA ASN A 196 -10.98 -6.27 -16.81
C ASN A 196 -11.60 -7.06 -15.69
N SER A 197 -12.38 -6.38 -14.86
CA SER A 197 -12.99 -6.99 -13.70
C SER A 197 -14.27 -6.30 -13.27
N ILE A 198 -15.04 -7.04 -12.48
CA ILE A 198 -16.13 -6.52 -11.67
C ILE A 198 -15.72 -6.76 -10.22
N GLU A 199 -15.37 -5.70 -9.51
CA GLU A 199 -15.06 -5.76 -8.09
C GLU A 199 -16.30 -5.43 -7.27
N VAL A 200 -16.57 -6.23 -6.24
CA VAL A 200 -17.66 -5.97 -5.29
C VAL A 200 -17.13 -6.09 -3.87
N ARG A 201 -17.46 -5.11 -3.03
CA ARG A 201 -17.27 -5.18 -1.58
C ARG A 201 -18.62 -5.23 -0.86
N VAL A 202 -18.71 -6.14 0.10
CA VAL A 202 -19.89 -6.35 0.94
C VAL A 202 -19.50 -6.14 2.40
N ASN A 203 -20.28 -5.34 3.10
CA ASN A 203 -20.16 -5.14 4.54
C ASN A 203 -20.59 -6.42 5.26
N GLY A 204 -19.67 -7.09 5.96
CA GLY A 204 -19.91 -8.32 6.68
C GLY A 204 -20.82 -8.16 7.91
N ASP A 205 -20.99 -6.95 8.42
CA ASP A 205 -21.85 -6.67 9.56
C ASP A 205 -23.30 -6.37 9.18
N THR A 206 -23.54 -5.78 8.00
CA THR A 206 -24.90 -5.41 7.53
C THR A 206 -25.39 -6.24 6.35
N GLY A 207 -24.49 -6.87 5.60
CA GLY A 207 -24.81 -7.55 4.33
C GLY A 207 -25.01 -6.59 3.17
N GLU A 208 -24.77 -5.29 3.36
CA GLU A 208 -24.94 -4.29 2.31
C GLU A 208 -23.78 -4.32 1.32
N VAL A 209 -24.10 -4.17 0.03
CA VAL A 209 -23.08 -3.90 -0.98
C VAL A 209 -22.61 -2.46 -0.76
N ILE A 210 -21.35 -2.28 -0.39
CA ILE A 210 -20.73 -0.98 -0.12
C ILE A 210 -19.86 -0.50 -1.27
N SER A 211 -19.47 -1.39 -2.18
CA SER A 211 -18.79 -1.01 -3.40
C SER A 211 -19.12 -1.98 -4.53
N LEU A 212 -19.31 -1.43 -5.72
CA LEU A 212 -19.30 -2.14 -6.99
C LEU A 212 -18.48 -1.30 -7.97
N TYR A 213 -17.53 -1.90 -8.65
CA TYR A 213 -16.70 -1.22 -9.65
C TYR A 213 -16.51 -2.10 -10.88
N LEU A 214 -16.95 -1.61 -12.03
CA LEU A 214 -16.69 -2.20 -13.32
C LEU A 214 -15.47 -1.51 -13.93
N ASN A 215 -14.43 -2.30 -14.19
CA ASN A 215 -13.34 -1.92 -15.07
C ASN A 215 -13.41 -2.80 -16.32
N TRP A 216 -13.76 -2.23 -17.46
CA TRP A 216 -13.98 -3.01 -18.66
C TRP A 216 -13.63 -2.25 -19.93
N ASP A 217 -13.06 -2.96 -20.89
CA ASP A 217 -12.74 -2.42 -22.21
C ASP A 217 -13.33 -3.33 -23.28
N ASP A 218 -14.45 -2.90 -23.86
CA ASP A 218 -15.13 -3.61 -24.95
C ASP A 218 -14.40 -3.46 -26.30
N SER A 219 -13.45 -2.50 -26.42
CA SER A 219 -12.64 -2.31 -27.61
C SER A 219 -11.36 -3.17 -27.64
N ALA A 220 -11.03 -3.79 -26.51
CA ALA A 220 -9.84 -4.61 -26.35
C ALA A 220 -9.82 -5.79 -27.33
N SER A 221 -8.72 -5.93 -28.07
CA SER A 221 -8.44 -7.06 -28.95
C SER A 221 -7.38 -7.97 -28.35
N PHE A 222 -7.64 -9.28 -28.39
CA PHE A 222 -6.80 -10.27 -27.72
C PHE A 222 -6.11 -11.20 -28.73
N PRO A 223 -4.79 -11.46 -28.59
CA PRO A 223 -4.12 -12.45 -29.41
C PRO A 223 -4.70 -13.86 -29.17
N SER A 224 -4.65 -14.71 -30.20
CA SER A 224 -5.13 -16.10 -30.10
C SER A 224 -4.30 -16.92 -29.12
N ALA A 225 -4.98 -17.64 -28.24
CA ALA A 225 -4.36 -18.60 -27.33
C ALA A 225 -3.89 -19.90 -28.01
N ALA A 226 -4.33 -20.16 -29.25
CA ALA A 226 -4.14 -21.44 -29.93
C ALA A 226 -2.67 -21.71 -30.34
N ASP A 227 -1.93 -20.67 -30.70
CA ASP A 227 -0.55 -20.77 -31.19
C ASP A 227 0.49 -20.52 -30.09
N SER A 228 0.07 -20.64 -28.83
CA SER A 228 0.97 -20.44 -27.69
C SER A 228 2.03 -21.54 -27.59
N ILE A 229 3.26 -21.15 -27.24
CA ILE A 229 4.32 -22.10 -26.87
C ILE A 229 3.87 -22.93 -25.67
N ALA A 230 4.41 -24.13 -25.53
CA ALA A 230 4.12 -24.96 -24.36
C ALA A 230 4.70 -24.33 -23.09
N VAL A 231 4.05 -24.53 -21.94
CA VAL A 231 4.56 -24.03 -20.64
C VAL A 231 5.97 -24.52 -20.35
N SER A 232 6.30 -25.77 -20.71
CA SER A 232 7.65 -26.32 -20.56
C SER A 232 8.71 -25.58 -21.39
N GLN A 233 8.32 -25.03 -22.54
CA GLN A 233 9.20 -24.19 -23.35
C GLN A 233 9.38 -22.81 -22.70
N ALA A 234 8.31 -22.22 -22.15
CA ALA A 234 8.40 -20.97 -21.39
C ALA A 234 9.27 -21.12 -20.14
N GLU A 235 9.17 -22.24 -19.43
CA GLU A 235 10.03 -22.55 -18.29
C GLU A 235 11.50 -22.73 -18.70
N GLN A 236 11.78 -23.26 -19.90
CA GLN A 236 13.15 -23.33 -20.42
C GLN A 236 13.70 -21.92 -20.71
N ILE A 237 12.87 -21.06 -21.32
CA ILE A 237 13.23 -19.65 -21.56
C ILE A 237 13.50 -18.94 -20.23
N PHE A 238 12.68 -19.18 -19.21
CA PHE A 238 12.91 -18.65 -17.87
C PHE A 238 14.29 -19.05 -17.33
N ARG A 239 14.66 -20.33 -17.41
CA ARG A 239 15.97 -20.84 -16.95
C ARG A 239 17.16 -20.24 -17.73
N GLU A 240 16.99 -19.98 -19.02
CA GLU A 240 18.08 -19.51 -19.89
C GLU A 240 18.25 -17.99 -19.89
N GLN A 241 17.14 -17.23 -19.81
CA GLN A 241 17.12 -15.80 -20.07
C GLN A 241 16.67 -14.95 -18.88
N ALA A 242 15.97 -15.54 -17.90
CA ALA A 242 15.38 -14.82 -16.78
C ALA A 242 15.61 -15.51 -15.42
N ALA A 243 16.61 -16.41 -15.34
CA ALA A 243 16.92 -17.14 -14.12
C ALA A 243 17.30 -16.18 -12.99
N PRO A 244 16.92 -16.49 -11.74
CA PRO A 244 17.25 -15.65 -10.61
C PRO A 244 18.77 -15.51 -10.44
N GLN A 245 19.20 -14.32 -10.08
CA GLN A 245 20.61 -13.95 -9.89
C GLN A 245 20.95 -13.85 -8.41
N LEU A 246 22.21 -14.18 -8.09
CA LEU A 246 22.74 -14.11 -6.74
C LEU A 246 23.08 -12.65 -6.39
N TYR A 247 22.55 -12.17 -5.28
CA TYR A 247 22.80 -10.83 -4.74
C TYR A 247 23.11 -10.86 -3.25
N TYR A 248 23.85 -9.84 -2.82
CA TYR A 248 23.86 -9.45 -1.42
C TYR A 248 22.57 -8.69 -1.09
N PHE A 249 21.93 -9.09 0.00
CA PHE A 249 20.72 -8.47 0.52
C PHE A 249 20.92 -8.08 1.98
N ARG A 250 20.33 -6.95 2.40
CA ARG A 250 20.30 -6.55 3.81
C ARG A 250 18.85 -6.33 4.26
N PRO A 251 18.39 -6.98 5.32
CA PRO A 251 17.12 -6.66 5.94
C PRO A 251 17.03 -5.18 6.33
N ARG A 252 15.86 -4.55 6.15
CA ARG A 252 15.61 -3.15 6.51
C ARG A 252 15.27 -2.97 7.99
N ILE A 253 16.15 -3.45 8.85
CA ILE A 253 16.07 -3.27 10.30
C ILE A 253 17.19 -2.34 10.79
N SER A 254 16.90 -1.60 11.86
CA SER A 254 17.88 -0.77 12.55
C SER A 254 18.89 -1.65 13.29
N GLY A 255 20.14 -1.21 13.39
CA GLY A 255 21.25 -1.97 13.98
C GLY A 255 22.58 -1.80 13.26
N GLY A 256 22.62 -1.07 12.15
CA GLY A 256 23.83 -0.71 11.43
C GLY A 256 24.64 -1.91 10.96
N SER A 257 25.91 -1.95 11.35
CA SER A 257 26.86 -3.01 10.97
C SER A 257 26.57 -4.36 11.65
N GLU A 258 25.79 -4.38 12.72
CA GLU A 258 25.41 -5.60 13.43
C GLU A 258 24.37 -6.44 12.67
N VAL A 259 23.68 -5.84 11.69
CA VAL A 259 22.72 -6.54 10.84
C VAL A 259 23.48 -7.17 9.68
N PRO A 260 23.65 -8.51 9.66
CA PRO A 260 24.47 -9.17 8.66
C PRO A 260 23.82 -9.10 7.27
N LEU A 261 24.66 -9.06 6.23
CA LEU A 261 24.22 -9.31 4.87
C LEU A 261 23.83 -10.78 4.71
N LYS A 262 22.85 -11.02 3.85
CA LYS A 262 22.45 -12.35 3.36
C LYS A 262 22.82 -12.47 1.89
N LEU A 263 23.05 -13.70 1.45
CA LEU A 263 23.11 -14.04 0.03
C LEU A 263 21.75 -14.60 -0.37
N VAL A 264 21.16 -14.03 -1.42
CA VAL A 264 19.82 -14.39 -1.88
C VAL A 264 19.77 -14.49 -3.40
N TYR A 265 18.85 -15.33 -3.89
CA TYR A 265 18.47 -15.38 -5.29
C TYR A 265 17.23 -14.51 -5.52
N THR A 266 17.33 -13.49 -6.38
CA THR A 266 16.18 -12.66 -6.79
C THR A 266 16.08 -12.63 -8.32
N LEU A 267 14.93 -12.23 -8.85
CA LEU A 267 14.79 -12.04 -10.29
C LEU A 267 15.80 -10.99 -10.81
N PRO A 268 16.32 -11.16 -12.04
CA PRO A 268 17.27 -10.22 -12.64
C PRO A 268 16.75 -8.78 -12.64
N GLY A 269 17.64 -7.81 -12.50
CA GLY A 269 17.28 -6.38 -12.58
C GLY A 269 16.41 -5.88 -11.41
N GLN A 270 16.27 -6.68 -10.33
CA GLN A 270 15.35 -6.39 -9.22
C GLN A 270 13.88 -6.31 -9.67
N ARG A 271 13.54 -7.07 -10.72
CA ARG A 271 12.18 -7.18 -11.24
C ARG A 271 11.22 -7.75 -10.20
N SER A 272 10.03 -7.18 -10.12
CA SER A 272 8.92 -7.75 -9.34
C SER A 272 8.37 -9.02 -10.00
N GLN A 273 8.48 -9.13 -11.34
CA GLN A 273 7.93 -10.24 -12.11
C GLN A 273 8.71 -10.48 -13.41
N VAL A 274 8.70 -11.71 -13.91
CA VAL A 274 9.14 -12.06 -15.27
C VAL A 274 7.91 -12.26 -16.15
N LEU A 275 7.92 -11.64 -17.33
CA LEU A 275 6.91 -11.82 -18.37
C LEU A 275 7.55 -12.44 -19.60
N ILE A 276 6.97 -13.51 -20.12
CA ILE A 276 7.39 -14.16 -21.37
C ILE A 276 6.20 -14.11 -22.33
N ASP A 277 6.38 -13.52 -23.51
CA ASP A 277 5.37 -13.55 -24.56
C ASP A 277 5.08 -15.01 -24.93
N ALA A 278 3.83 -15.43 -24.77
CA ALA A 278 3.43 -16.81 -24.95
C ALA A 278 3.38 -17.23 -26.42
N LEU A 279 3.48 -16.32 -27.39
CA LEU A 279 3.51 -16.61 -28.81
C LEU A 279 4.95 -16.65 -29.34
N THR A 280 5.78 -15.70 -28.92
CA THR A 280 7.16 -15.56 -29.45
C THR A 280 8.22 -16.21 -28.57
N GLY A 281 7.94 -16.36 -27.27
CA GLY A 281 8.93 -16.75 -26.26
C GLY A 281 9.90 -15.63 -25.87
N GLU A 282 9.62 -14.39 -26.25
CA GLU A 282 10.44 -13.23 -25.88
C GLU A 282 10.21 -12.84 -24.41
N VAL A 283 11.28 -12.61 -23.66
CA VAL A 283 11.18 -12.03 -22.31
C VAL A 283 10.88 -10.54 -22.45
N LEU A 284 9.69 -10.13 -22.02
CA LEU A 284 9.23 -8.75 -22.13
C LEU A 284 9.84 -7.90 -21.01
N ASP A 285 10.22 -6.67 -21.35
CA ASP A 285 10.62 -5.65 -20.38
C ASP A 285 9.37 -4.99 -19.76
N ASN A 286 9.30 -4.94 -18.44
CA ASN A 286 8.18 -4.38 -17.68
C ASN A 286 8.62 -3.47 -16.54
N ASP A 287 9.89 -3.05 -16.54
CA ASP A 287 10.55 -2.39 -15.41
C ASP A 287 9.96 -1.00 -15.09
N GLY A 288 9.05 -0.48 -15.93
CA GLY A 288 8.35 0.80 -15.76
C GLY A 288 6.91 0.75 -15.23
N TYR A 289 6.22 -0.40 -15.18
CA TYR A 289 4.76 -0.43 -14.96
C TYR A 289 4.31 -0.95 -13.60
N TYR A 290 5.23 -1.39 -12.75
CA TYR A 290 4.95 -1.82 -11.37
C TYR A 290 5.68 -0.92 -10.37
N TYR A 291 5.39 0.38 -10.38
CA TYR A 291 5.64 1.24 -9.23
C TYR A 291 4.63 0.91 -8.14
N GLY A 292 4.84 -0.24 -7.49
CA GLY A 292 4.23 -0.54 -6.21
C GLY A 292 4.57 0.59 -5.26
N TYR A 293 3.54 1.34 -4.89
CA TYR A 293 3.52 2.36 -3.85
C TYR A 293 4.45 1.95 -2.70
N ARG A 294 5.66 2.54 -2.69
CA ARG A 294 6.58 2.40 -1.59
C ARG A 294 6.02 3.24 -0.46
N ASP A 295 5.71 2.57 0.64
CA ASP A 295 5.21 3.12 1.90
C ASP A 295 5.79 4.50 2.23
N MET A 296 5.00 5.53 1.92
CA MET A 296 5.09 6.82 2.61
C MET A 296 4.51 6.62 4.01
N ALA A 297 5.31 6.00 4.89
CA ALA A 297 5.02 5.98 6.31
C ALA A 297 5.25 7.39 6.87
N GLY A 298 4.19 8.20 6.82
CA GLY A 298 4.06 9.42 7.60
C GLY A 298 4.00 9.08 9.08
N GLY A 299 5.15 9.18 9.76
CA GLY A 299 5.25 9.14 11.21
C GLY A 299 4.90 10.51 11.80
N SER A 300 3.75 10.57 12.44
CA SER A 300 3.16 11.69 13.17
C SER A 300 4.12 12.43 14.11
N GLU A 301 4.17 13.76 13.97
CA GLU A 301 4.47 14.68 15.08
C GLU A 301 3.40 14.55 16.16
N LYS A 302 3.78 14.09 17.36
CA LYS A 302 3.47 14.67 18.68
C LYS A 302 3.64 13.65 19.80
N MET A 303 4.70 13.84 20.59
CA MET A 303 4.80 13.62 22.05
C MET A 303 6.22 14.09 22.42
N MET A 304 6.53 14.98 23.37
CA MET A 304 5.82 15.63 24.46
C MET A 304 6.60 16.91 24.81
N ALA A 305 5.89 17.95 25.24
CA ALA A 305 6.45 19.02 26.05
C ALA A 305 6.43 18.62 27.53
N ASP A 306 7.37 19.17 28.28
CA ASP A 306 7.54 19.17 29.74
C ASP A 306 8.21 17.96 30.40
N ALA A 307 9.54 18.05 30.53
CA ALA A 307 10.24 17.62 31.73
C ALA A 307 11.25 18.71 32.13
N ALA A 308 10.86 19.51 33.13
CA ALA A 308 11.73 20.46 33.78
C ALA A 308 12.85 19.77 34.58
N MET A 309 13.96 20.48 34.65
CA MET A 309 15.27 20.12 35.19
C MET A 309 15.28 19.28 36.47
N ASN A 310 16.05 18.18 36.42
CA ASN A 310 16.87 17.71 37.53
C ASN A 310 18.20 17.19 36.96
N GLY A 311 19.32 17.45 37.64
CA GLY A 311 20.67 17.18 37.13
C GLY A 311 20.90 15.71 36.76
N TYR A 312 21.23 15.45 35.50
CA TYR A 312 21.47 14.11 34.96
C TYR A 312 22.96 13.75 34.93
N GLN A 313 23.28 12.50 35.27
CA GLN A 313 24.51 11.83 34.86
C GLN A 313 24.20 11.00 33.61
N LEU A 314 25.02 11.13 32.57
CA LEU A 314 24.88 10.36 31.35
C LEU A 314 25.06 8.86 31.64
N ASN A 315 24.19 8.02 31.10
CA ASN A 315 24.38 6.57 31.12
C ASN A 315 25.50 6.15 30.13
N PRO A 316 26.02 4.92 30.20
CA PRO A 316 27.15 4.49 29.34
C PRO A 316 26.92 4.64 27.83
N VAL A 317 25.68 4.48 27.36
CA VAL A 317 25.32 4.64 25.94
C VAL A 317 25.35 6.12 25.55
N GLU A 318 24.84 6.99 26.41
CA GLU A 318 24.87 8.44 26.23
C GLU A 318 26.30 9.00 26.30
N ILE A 319 27.14 8.49 27.21
CA ILE A 319 28.58 8.80 27.25
C ILE A 319 29.26 8.39 25.94
N SER A 320 28.97 7.19 25.45
CA SER A 320 29.53 6.69 24.19
C SER A 320 29.09 7.55 23.00
N ALA A 321 27.83 8.00 22.97
CA ALA A 321 27.33 8.91 21.95
C ALA A 321 28.02 10.29 22.00
N VAL A 322 28.30 10.82 23.19
CA VAL A 322 29.04 12.08 23.38
C VAL A 322 30.49 11.96 22.91
N GLU A 323 31.17 10.87 23.24
CA GLU A 323 32.54 10.62 22.77
C GLU A 323 32.59 10.42 21.25
N ALA A 324 31.63 9.68 20.68
CA ALA A 324 31.52 9.52 19.23
C ALA A 324 31.27 10.86 18.51
N ALA A 325 30.47 11.75 19.10
CA ALA A 325 30.16 13.07 18.54
C ALA A 325 31.40 13.98 18.42
N LYS A 326 32.42 13.80 19.27
CA LYS A 326 33.69 14.58 19.18
C LYS A 326 34.47 14.31 17.89
N ASN A 327 34.23 13.16 17.25
CA ASN A 327 34.89 12.77 16.01
C ASN A 327 34.14 13.23 14.76
N LEU A 328 33.06 14.00 14.91
CA LEU A 328 32.30 14.56 13.81
C LEU A 328 32.88 15.92 13.40
N LEU A 329 32.81 16.21 12.11
CA LEU A 329 33.09 17.51 11.53
C LEU A 329 32.16 18.57 12.12
N SER A 330 32.72 19.75 12.38
CA SER A 330 31.91 20.92 12.69
C SER A 330 31.03 21.28 11.50
N ARG A 331 29.93 21.98 11.77
CA ARG A 331 29.04 22.53 10.75
C ARG A 331 29.81 23.30 9.68
N GLU A 332 30.75 24.15 10.08
CA GLU A 332 31.52 25.02 9.18
C GLU A 332 32.43 24.21 8.26
N THR A 333 33.07 23.16 8.81
CA THR A 333 33.93 22.27 8.03
C THR A 333 33.10 21.43 7.06
N ALA A 334 31.96 20.92 7.50
CA ALA A 334 31.02 20.17 6.66
C ALA A 334 30.40 21.06 5.56
N LEU A 335 30.06 22.32 5.88
CA LEU A 335 29.56 23.29 4.91
C LEU A 335 30.59 23.58 3.82
N ALA A 336 31.86 23.77 4.20
CA ALA A 336 32.96 23.97 3.24
C ALA A 336 33.17 22.74 2.34
N LYS A 337 32.96 21.53 2.86
CA LYS A 337 32.98 20.29 2.07
C LYS A 337 31.82 20.23 1.08
N ALA A 338 30.61 20.58 1.53
CA ALA A 338 29.41 20.61 0.70
C ALA A 338 29.55 21.57 -0.48
N THR A 339 29.97 22.81 -0.24
CA THR A 339 30.13 23.84 -1.29
C THR A 339 31.33 23.62 -2.21
N ALA A 340 32.33 22.84 -1.77
CA ALA A 340 33.42 22.40 -2.64
C ALA A 340 33.00 21.25 -3.57
N ALA A 341 32.07 20.40 -3.13
CA ALA A 341 31.58 19.27 -3.90
C ALA A 341 30.52 19.68 -4.94
N VAL A 342 29.62 20.59 -4.55
CA VAL A 342 28.54 21.12 -5.38
C VAL A 342 28.58 22.64 -5.37
N ALA A 343 28.67 23.24 -6.56
CA ALA A 343 28.69 24.69 -6.68
C ALA A 343 27.31 25.27 -6.32
N VAL A 344 27.29 26.22 -5.39
CA VAL A 344 26.08 26.94 -4.99
C VAL A 344 26.05 28.29 -5.71
N PRO A 345 24.98 28.64 -6.44
CA PRO A 345 24.83 29.94 -7.09
C PRO A 345 24.85 31.10 -6.09
N ASP A 346 25.32 32.28 -6.53
CA ASP A 346 25.49 33.45 -5.66
C ASP A 346 24.16 34.02 -5.15
N ASP A 347 23.05 33.78 -5.86
CA ASP A 347 21.70 34.22 -5.51
C ASP A 347 21.00 33.31 -4.48
N PHE A 348 21.64 32.19 -4.10
CA PHE A 348 21.09 31.22 -3.15
C PHE A 348 21.51 31.54 -1.71
N VAL A 349 20.54 31.56 -0.80
CA VAL A 349 20.73 31.84 0.62
C VAL A 349 20.54 30.56 1.44
N LEU A 350 21.52 30.21 2.27
CA LEU A 350 21.44 29.08 3.20
C LEU A 350 20.29 29.31 4.21
N LYS A 351 19.31 28.42 4.24
CA LYS A 351 18.14 28.51 5.13
C LYS A 351 18.29 27.67 6.39
N TYR A 352 18.75 26.43 6.26
CA TYR A 352 18.93 25.55 7.41
C TYR A 352 20.16 24.64 7.26
N SER A 353 20.67 24.22 8.42
CA SER A 353 21.70 23.19 8.55
C SER A 353 21.26 22.25 9.66
N ARG A 354 21.18 20.94 9.39
CA ARG A 354 20.80 19.94 10.38
C ARG A 354 21.78 18.77 10.38
N LEU A 355 22.05 18.22 11.57
CA LEU A 355 22.81 16.99 11.75
C LEU A 355 21.82 15.88 12.08
N GLU A 356 21.77 14.85 11.25
CA GLU A 356 20.87 13.71 11.44
C GLU A 356 21.65 12.41 11.51
N GLN A 357 21.02 11.40 12.09
CA GLN A 357 21.53 10.05 12.18
C GLN A 357 20.78 9.17 11.19
N ASP A 358 21.50 8.28 10.50
CA ASP A 358 20.86 7.30 9.63
C ASP A 358 20.04 6.30 10.47
N TYR A 359 18.83 6.02 10.00
CA TYR A 359 17.90 5.13 10.68
C TYR A 359 18.38 3.66 10.66
N LEU A 360 18.95 3.21 9.55
CA LEU A 360 19.43 1.83 9.38
C LEU A 360 20.83 1.64 9.92
N PHE A 361 21.70 2.64 9.72
CA PHE A 361 23.10 2.66 10.15
C PHE A 361 23.33 3.73 11.21
N THR A 362 22.98 3.42 12.45
CA THR A 362 23.06 4.35 13.58
C THR A 362 24.44 4.97 13.81
N ASP A 363 25.50 4.35 13.31
CA ASP A 363 26.87 4.87 13.33
C ASP A 363 27.12 5.99 12.30
N ASN A 364 26.27 6.09 11.28
CA ASN A 364 26.33 7.13 10.26
C ASN A 364 25.54 8.36 10.70
N LYS A 365 26.20 9.52 10.61
CA LYS A 365 25.59 10.82 10.80
C LYS A 365 25.87 11.70 9.60
N PHE A 366 24.92 12.56 9.26
CA PHE A 366 24.94 13.37 8.06
C PHE A 366 24.64 14.82 8.37
N TRP A 367 25.45 15.72 7.82
CA TRP A 367 25.12 17.13 7.76
C TRP A 367 24.31 17.41 6.51
N HIS A 368 23.12 17.96 6.67
CA HIS A 368 22.26 18.43 5.60
C HIS A 368 22.27 19.95 5.57
N PHE A 369 22.42 20.50 4.38
CA PHE A 369 22.39 21.93 4.11
C PHE A 369 21.37 22.21 3.02
N SER A 370 20.55 23.24 3.21
CA SER A 370 19.56 23.67 2.22
C SER A 370 19.69 25.15 1.95
N TRP A 371 19.78 25.47 0.67
CA TRP A 371 19.80 26.82 0.16
C TRP A 371 18.56 27.08 -0.69
N GLU A 372 18.09 28.32 -0.69
CA GLU A 372 16.99 28.76 -1.54
C GLU A 372 17.36 30.01 -2.32
N GLY A 373 16.91 30.08 -3.57
CA GLY A 373 17.06 31.23 -4.45
C GLY A 373 15.79 31.45 -5.29
N GLY A 374 15.69 32.62 -5.93
CA GLY A 374 14.51 33.02 -6.71
C GLY A 374 13.33 33.54 -5.88
N GLU A 375 12.27 33.98 -6.57
CA GLU A 375 11.00 34.45 -6.00
C GLU A 375 9.83 33.60 -6.53
N GLU A 376 8.70 33.55 -5.83
CA GLU A 376 7.50 32.84 -6.30
C GLU A 376 7.03 33.36 -7.67
N PRO A 377 6.67 32.50 -8.64
CA PRO A 377 6.57 31.03 -8.57
C PRO A 377 7.86 30.27 -8.97
N GLU A 378 8.98 30.96 -9.17
CA GLU A 378 10.26 30.42 -9.64
C GLU A 378 11.26 30.09 -8.51
N ARG A 379 10.75 29.91 -7.29
CA ARG A 379 11.58 29.56 -6.13
C ARG A 379 12.27 28.22 -6.37
N LYS A 380 13.56 28.19 -6.08
CA LYS A 380 14.42 27.01 -6.21
C LYS A 380 15.11 26.71 -4.89
N TRP A 381 15.45 25.45 -4.74
CA TRP A 381 16.12 24.90 -3.56
C TRP A 381 17.18 23.91 -4.00
N LEU A 382 18.33 24.02 -3.33
CA LEU A 382 19.45 23.09 -3.44
C LEU A 382 19.64 22.46 -2.07
N GLU A 383 19.56 21.14 -2.01
CA GLU A 383 19.90 20.37 -0.81
C GLU A 383 21.19 19.61 -1.04
N VAL A 384 22.13 19.70 -0.09
CA VAL A 384 23.39 18.97 -0.12
C VAL A 384 23.60 18.26 1.21
N THR A 385 23.91 16.97 1.15
CA THR A 385 24.19 16.13 2.31
C THR A 385 25.63 15.62 2.25
N VAL A 386 26.36 15.77 3.36
CA VAL A 386 27.72 15.23 3.53
C VAL A 386 27.82 14.35 4.77
N ASN A 387 28.66 13.33 4.71
CA ASN A 387 28.93 12.47 5.87
C ASN A 387 29.62 13.28 6.98
N ALA A 388 29.07 13.23 8.18
CA ALA A 388 29.51 14.07 9.29
C ALA A 388 30.87 13.63 9.87
N LYS A 389 31.38 12.44 9.57
CA LYS A 389 32.69 11.96 10.04
C LYS A 389 33.82 12.35 9.09
N ASN A 390 33.61 12.20 7.78
CA ASN A 390 34.68 12.35 6.78
C ASN A 390 34.45 13.47 5.75
N GLY A 391 33.23 14.03 5.69
CA GLY A 391 32.86 15.11 4.76
C GLY A 391 32.66 14.66 3.33
N GLU A 392 32.53 13.36 3.06
CA GLU A 392 32.20 12.84 1.73
C GLU A 392 30.80 13.29 1.29
N LEU A 393 30.66 13.65 0.00
CA LEU A 393 29.36 13.95 -0.59
C LEU A 393 28.50 12.68 -0.61
N VAL A 394 27.36 12.74 0.07
CA VAL A 394 26.38 11.65 0.16
C VAL A 394 25.27 11.89 -0.85
N SER A 395 24.71 13.10 -0.88
CA SER A 395 23.69 13.44 -1.85
C SER A 395 23.65 14.93 -2.18
N PHE A 396 23.10 15.26 -3.34
CA PHE A 396 22.53 16.56 -3.57
C PHE A 396 21.32 16.46 -4.49
N TYR A 397 20.44 17.45 -4.40
CA TYR A 397 19.25 17.52 -5.23
C TYR A 397 18.87 18.97 -5.53
N TRP A 398 18.61 19.23 -6.81
CA TRP A 398 17.97 20.44 -7.31
C TRP A 398 16.49 20.19 -7.47
N ASN A 399 15.66 20.89 -6.69
CA ASN A 399 14.23 20.87 -6.92
C ASN A 399 13.83 22.13 -7.70
N ASP A 400 13.73 21.97 -9.01
CA ASP A 400 13.13 22.95 -9.92
C ASP A 400 11.68 22.48 -10.13
N TYR A 401 10.78 22.79 -9.19
CA TYR A 401 9.36 22.41 -9.27
C TYR A 401 8.70 23.21 -10.37
N ARG A 402 8.94 22.77 -11.59
CA ARG A 402 8.47 23.37 -12.82
C ARG A 402 7.68 22.30 -13.55
N LEU A 403 6.41 22.14 -13.17
CA LEU A 403 5.39 21.78 -14.15
C LEU A 403 5.25 22.99 -15.08
N ILE A 404 6.21 23.18 -15.99
CA ILE A 404 6.13 24.25 -16.98
C ILE A 404 5.01 23.89 -17.94
N THR A 405 3.85 24.52 -17.75
CA THR A 405 2.77 24.60 -18.73
C THR A 405 3.11 25.58 -19.87
N ASP A 406 4.22 26.32 -19.75
CA ASP A 406 4.71 27.26 -20.78
C ASP A 406 5.89 26.70 -21.60
N THR A 407 5.52 25.96 -22.65
CA THR A 407 6.43 25.36 -23.64
C THR A 407 7.36 26.33 -24.38
N SER A 408 7.18 27.66 -24.25
CA SER A 408 8.01 28.65 -24.95
C SER A 408 9.45 28.76 -24.41
N SER A 409 9.72 28.14 -23.25
CA SER A 409 11.04 28.14 -22.57
C SER A 409 11.73 26.76 -22.53
N ALA A 410 11.07 25.69 -22.98
CA ALA A 410 11.64 24.34 -22.95
C ALA A 410 12.76 24.24 -24.00
N GLY A 411 14.00 24.04 -23.55
CA GLY A 411 15.08 23.70 -24.46
C GLY A 411 14.81 22.33 -25.09
N ILE A 412 15.20 22.17 -26.36
CA ILE A 412 15.13 20.90 -27.07
C ILE A 412 16.27 20.03 -26.53
N PRO A 413 16.02 18.79 -26.04
CA PRO A 413 17.09 17.89 -25.61
C PRO A 413 18.07 17.63 -26.75
N ARG A 414 19.37 17.71 -26.47
CA ARG A 414 20.43 17.62 -27.49
C ARG A 414 21.46 16.55 -27.23
N LEU A 415 21.55 16.08 -25.99
CA LEU A 415 22.54 15.10 -25.56
C LEU A 415 21.94 13.70 -25.60
N SER A 416 22.68 12.79 -26.23
CA SER A 416 22.37 11.35 -26.21
C SER A 416 22.55 10.75 -24.81
N GLU A 417 21.98 9.56 -24.60
CA GLU A 417 22.18 8.77 -23.37
C GLU A 417 23.67 8.55 -23.07
N ASP A 418 24.49 8.25 -24.07
CA ASP A 418 25.94 8.03 -23.90
C ASP A 418 26.67 9.30 -23.44
N GLU A 419 26.29 10.46 -23.97
CA GLU A 419 26.86 11.75 -23.60
C GLU A 419 26.53 12.12 -22.15
N VAL A 420 25.24 12.05 -21.77
CA VAL A 420 24.83 12.36 -20.39
C VAL A 420 25.31 11.32 -19.39
N ARG A 421 25.41 10.05 -19.78
CA ARG A 421 26.04 9.01 -18.94
C ARG A 421 27.49 9.35 -18.69
N THR A 422 28.24 9.76 -19.70
CA THR A 422 29.66 10.17 -19.55
C THR A 422 29.81 11.33 -18.56
N ILE A 423 28.87 12.26 -18.54
CA ILE A 423 28.82 13.36 -17.55
C ILE A 423 28.64 12.79 -16.13
N ALA A 424 27.66 11.91 -15.93
CA ALA A 424 27.42 11.27 -14.64
C ALA A 424 28.63 10.46 -14.14
N GLU A 425 29.24 9.63 -15.00
CA GLU A 425 30.42 8.84 -14.65
C GLU A 425 31.62 9.73 -14.27
N SER A 426 31.84 10.81 -15.02
CA SER A 426 32.92 11.76 -14.75
C SER A 426 32.73 12.45 -13.40
N PHE A 427 31.47 12.78 -13.05
CA PHE A 427 31.14 13.33 -11.75
C PHE A 427 31.42 12.35 -10.61
N ILE A 428 30.96 11.10 -10.72
CA ILE A 428 31.23 10.06 -9.70
C ILE A 428 32.74 9.87 -9.52
N LYS A 429 33.50 9.76 -10.61
CA LYS A 429 34.97 9.63 -10.55
C LYS A 429 35.64 10.82 -9.85
N LYS A 430 35.11 12.04 -10.02
CA LYS A 430 35.59 13.25 -9.35
C LYS A 430 35.29 13.22 -7.85
N VAL A 431 34.07 12.90 -7.44
CA VAL A 431 33.65 13.00 -6.04
C VAL A 431 33.90 11.74 -5.20
N GLN A 432 34.03 10.57 -5.84
CA GLN A 432 34.12 9.26 -5.19
C GLN A 432 35.09 8.29 -5.91
N ALA A 433 36.27 8.77 -6.30
CA ALA A 433 37.26 8.01 -7.07
C ALA A 433 37.56 6.59 -6.52
N SER A 434 37.63 6.43 -5.19
CA SER A 434 37.97 5.15 -4.54
C SER A 434 36.84 4.10 -4.58
N LYS A 435 35.62 4.51 -4.89
CA LYS A 435 34.42 3.66 -4.95
C LYS A 435 34.03 3.31 -6.40
N TRP A 436 34.51 4.08 -7.38
CA TRP A 436 34.21 3.86 -8.80
C TRP A 436 34.60 2.45 -9.29
N GLU A 437 35.78 1.97 -8.92
CA GLU A 437 36.26 0.62 -9.30
C GLU A 437 35.49 -0.53 -8.61
N LYS A 438 34.50 -0.21 -7.78
CA LYS A 438 33.70 -1.16 -7.01
C LYS A 438 32.23 -1.12 -7.40
N VAL A 439 31.88 -0.51 -8.53
CA VAL A 439 30.50 -0.48 -9.02
C VAL A 439 30.40 -0.95 -10.47
N VAL A 440 29.24 -1.46 -10.83
CA VAL A 440 28.85 -1.77 -12.21
C VAL A 440 27.64 -0.94 -12.59
N PHE A 441 27.58 -0.55 -13.86
CA PHE A 441 26.39 0.10 -14.40
C PHE A 441 25.22 -0.87 -14.41
N ARG A 442 24.05 -0.42 -13.94
CA ARG A 442 22.83 -1.21 -13.85
C ARG A 442 21.87 -0.85 -14.97
N ASP A 443 21.41 0.40 -15.00
CA ASP A 443 20.42 0.88 -15.96
C ASP A 443 20.47 2.41 -16.15
N ALA A 444 19.79 2.85 -17.21
CA ALA A 444 19.43 4.23 -17.49
C ALA A 444 17.91 4.33 -17.64
N GLN A 445 17.29 5.23 -16.90
CA GLN A 445 15.85 5.49 -16.96
C GLN A 445 15.62 6.90 -17.54
N PRO A 446 15.02 7.03 -18.72
CA PRO A 446 14.69 8.33 -19.27
C PRO A 446 13.55 8.98 -18.48
N PHE A 447 13.55 10.32 -18.37
CA PHE A 447 12.43 11.07 -17.83
C PHE A 447 12.04 12.22 -18.75
N THR A 448 10.79 12.66 -18.61
CA THR A 448 10.23 13.82 -19.31
C THR A 448 9.79 14.83 -18.28
N LYS A 449 10.29 16.06 -18.40
CA LYS A 449 10.00 17.22 -17.56
C LYS A 449 9.06 18.20 -18.26
N TYR A 450 9.18 18.33 -19.59
CA TYR A 450 8.48 19.34 -20.38
C TYR A 450 7.38 18.75 -21.25
N TYR A 451 6.31 19.51 -21.44
CA TYR A 451 5.32 19.22 -22.47
C TYR A 451 5.85 19.70 -23.83
N TYR A 452 5.94 18.81 -24.81
CA TYR A 452 6.28 19.17 -26.18
C TYR A 452 5.06 19.00 -27.08
N LYS A 453 4.82 20.01 -27.94
CA LYS A 453 3.78 19.93 -28.98
C LYS A 453 4.07 18.82 -29.99
N GLU A 454 5.34 18.51 -30.23
CA GLU A 454 5.80 17.42 -31.08
C GLU A 454 6.74 16.52 -30.26
N LYS A 455 6.66 15.20 -30.44
CA LYS A 455 7.51 14.22 -29.75
C LYS A 455 8.99 14.53 -30.04
N PRO A 456 9.80 14.96 -29.05
CA PRO A 456 11.22 15.19 -29.27
C PRO A 456 11.92 13.86 -29.56
N GLN A 457 13.04 13.93 -30.26
CA GLN A 457 13.83 12.76 -30.66
C GLN A 457 14.57 12.12 -29.47
N LEU A 458 14.75 12.87 -28.38
CA LEU A 458 15.47 12.47 -27.18
C LEU A 458 14.65 12.84 -25.93
N PRO A 459 14.75 12.05 -24.84
CA PRO A 459 14.21 12.40 -23.52
C PRO A 459 14.83 13.68 -22.93
N ASP A 460 14.16 14.28 -21.94
CA ASP A 460 14.63 15.50 -21.27
C ASP A 460 15.81 15.26 -20.35
N GLY A 461 16.00 14.02 -19.94
CA GLY A 461 17.16 13.58 -19.19
C GLY A 461 17.05 12.13 -18.81
N TYR A 462 18.04 11.68 -18.06
CA TYR A 462 18.18 10.28 -17.65
C TYR A 462 18.58 10.19 -16.19
N THR A 463 18.01 9.21 -15.49
CA THR A 463 18.46 8.74 -14.18
C THR A 463 19.28 7.47 -14.39
N PHE A 464 20.54 7.49 -14.00
CA PHE A 464 21.46 6.38 -14.12
C PHE A 464 21.71 5.72 -12.78
N ASN A 465 21.74 4.39 -12.75
CA ASN A 465 22.00 3.62 -11.54
C ASN A 465 23.25 2.76 -11.69
N TRP A 466 24.10 2.78 -10.66
CA TRP A 466 25.25 1.90 -10.50
C TRP A 466 25.14 1.14 -9.19
N THR A 467 25.53 -0.14 -9.23
CA THR A 467 25.44 -1.05 -8.08
C THR A 467 26.83 -1.49 -7.64
N ARG A 468 27.06 -1.53 -6.33
CA ARG A 468 28.31 -1.99 -5.73
C ARG A 468 28.52 -3.47 -5.99
N VAL A 469 29.76 -3.82 -6.29
CA VAL A 469 30.21 -5.19 -6.51
C VAL A 469 31.25 -5.53 -5.46
N ALA A 470 31.06 -6.67 -4.79
CA ALA A 470 32.04 -7.19 -3.86
C ALA A 470 33.21 -7.87 -4.60
N ARG A 471 34.23 -8.32 -3.85
CA ARG A 471 35.45 -8.87 -4.46
C ARG A 471 35.24 -10.16 -5.25
N ASP A 472 34.19 -10.89 -4.93
CA ASP A 472 33.75 -12.11 -5.60
C ASP A 472 32.93 -11.86 -6.87
N GLY A 473 32.65 -10.59 -7.22
CA GLY A 473 31.85 -10.23 -8.38
C GLY A 473 30.34 -10.18 -8.10
N ILE A 474 29.89 -10.48 -6.89
CA ILE A 474 28.46 -10.45 -6.53
C ILE A 474 28.02 -9.01 -6.26
N GLN A 475 26.86 -8.66 -6.80
CA GLN A 475 26.28 -7.32 -6.69
C GLN A 475 25.55 -7.11 -5.36
N TYR A 476 25.55 -5.88 -4.85
CA TYR A 476 24.76 -5.43 -3.72
C TYR A 476 23.85 -4.25 -4.14
N PRO A 477 22.65 -4.54 -4.69
CA PRO A 477 21.79 -3.54 -5.34
C PRO A 477 21.42 -2.31 -4.51
N ASP A 478 21.25 -2.47 -3.19
CA ASP A 478 20.96 -1.35 -2.26
C ASP A 478 22.18 -0.46 -1.97
N ASN A 479 23.32 -0.72 -2.60
CA ASN A 479 24.56 0.03 -2.42
C ASN A 479 25.13 0.46 -3.77
N GLY A 480 25.48 1.73 -3.92
CA GLY A 480 25.98 2.28 -5.18
C GLY A 480 25.60 3.75 -5.38
N PHE A 481 25.34 4.12 -6.62
CA PHE A 481 25.10 5.51 -7.04
C PHE A 481 23.83 5.62 -7.88
N THR A 482 23.10 6.71 -7.67
CA THR A 482 22.03 7.16 -8.57
C THR A 482 22.34 8.60 -8.99
N VAL A 483 22.33 8.88 -10.28
CA VAL A 483 22.64 10.22 -10.81
C VAL A 483 21.62 10.61 -11.88
N THR A 484 21.01 11.79 -11.74
CA THR A 484 20.06 12.31 -12.73
C THR A 484 20.71 13.45 -13.50
N VAL A 485 20.71 13.37 -14.83
CA VAL A 485 21.33 14.36 -15.72
C VAL A 485 20.28 14.88 -16.70
N ASP A 486 20.21 16.20 -16.82
CA ASP A 486 19.40 16.90 -17.81
C ASP A 486 20.05 16.83 -19.20
N ALA A 487 19.34 16.32 -20.20
CA ALA A 487 19.84 16.16 -21.56
C ALA A 487 19.69 17.43 -22.43
N VAL A 488 19.05 18.49 -21.89
CA VAL A 488 18.97 19.81 -22.50
C VAL A 488 20.20 20.63 -22.13
N THR A 489 20.58 20.64 -20.85
CA THR A 489 21.67 21.48 -20.33
C THR A 489 22.97 20.72 -20.07
N GLY A 490 22.90 19.39 -19.88
CA GLY A 490 24.01 18.58 -19.39
C GLY A 490 24.27 18.73 -17.89
N GLU A 491 23.39 19.41 -17.16
CA GLU A 491 23.53 19.62 -15.72
C GLU A 491 23.10 18.38 -14.94
N ILE A 492 23.77 18.12 -13.82
CA ILE A 492 23.38 17.05 -12.90
C ILE A 492 22.34 17.61 -11.94
N ASN A 493 21.11 17.11 -12.05
CA ASN A 493 19.98 17.52 -11.21
C ASN A 493 20.03 16.86 -9.83
N SER A 494 20.49 15.61 -9.77
CA SER A 494 20.60 14.88 -8.51
C SER A 494 21.73 13.88 -8.51
N TYR A 495 22.27 13.66 -7.33
CA TYR A 495 23.22 12.61 -7.03
C TYR A 495 22.86 12.01 -5.67
N GLN A 496 22.86 10.69 -5.58
CA GLN A 496 22.67 9.96 -4.35
C GLN A 496 23.71 8.84 -4.30
N MET A 497 24.40 8.72 -3.16
CA MET A 497 25.25 7.60 -2.83
C MET A 497 24.68 6.85 -1.63
N SER A 498 24.39 5.58 -1.83
CA SER A 498 24.15 4.64 -0.75
C SER A 498 25.40 3.79 -0.58
N TRP A 499 26.15 4.01 0.50
CA TRP A 499 27.39 3.28 0.74
C TRP A 499 27.50 2.87 2.20
N TYR A 500 27.50 1.56 2.44
CA TYR A 500 27.50 1.01 3.80
C TYR A 500 28.82 0.29 4.06
N ASP A 501 29.39 0.48 5.24
CA ASP A 501 30.56 -0.28 5.66
C ASP A 501 30.08 -1.59 6.27
N VAL A 502 30.18 -2.66 5.48
CA VAL A 502 29.59 -3.98 5.77
C VAL A 502 30.59 -5.06 5.42
N GLU A 503 30.52 -6.15 6.18
CA GLU A 503 31.26 -7.37 5.86
C GLU A 503 30.44 -8.24 4.90
N PHE A 504 31.08 -8.68 3.83
CA PHE A 504 30.46 -9.54 2.82
C PHE A 504 30.65 -11.01 3.21
N PRO A 505 29.57 -11.79 3.45
CA PRO A 505 29.68 -13.22 3.71
C PRO A 505 30.22 -13.96 2.49
N THR A 506 30.90 -15.09 2.71
CA THR A 506 31.41 -15.92 1.61
C THR A 506 30.27 -16.59 0.84
N ALA A 507 30.38 -16.63 -0.49
CA ALA A 507 29.49 -17.41 -1.35
C ALA A 507 29.85 -18.91 -1.44
N GLN A 508 30.80 -19.39 -0.64
CA GLN A 508 31.16 -20.81 -0.62
C GLN A 508 29.97 -21.66 -0.13
N GLY A 509 29.45 -22.53 -1.00
CA GLY A 509 28.35 -23.43 -0.65
C GLY A 509 26.94 -22.90 -0.98
N VAL A 510 26.84 -21.77 -1.69
CA VAL A 510 25.55 -21.37 -2.28
C VAL A 510 25.10 -22.41 -3.32
N MET A 511 23.79 -22.54 -3.45
CA MET A 511 23.09 -23.34 -4.46
C MET A 511 23.47 -22.88 -5.87
N GLU A 512 23.38 -23.74 -6.88
CA GLU A 512 23.61 -23.34 -8.27
C GLU A 512 22.42 -22.58 -8.84
N VAL A 513 22.66 -21.65 -9.77
CA VAL A 513 21.60 -20.81 -10.41
C VAL A 513 20.47 -21.64 -11.01
N GLY A 514 20.79 -22.78 -11.65
CA GLY A 514 19.78 -23.68 -12.23
C GLY A 514 18.86 -24.29 -11.18
N GLN A 515 19.39 -24.66 -10.02
CA GLN A 515 18.60 -25.19 -8.90
C GLN A 515 17.71 -24.10 -8.30
N ALA A 516 18.21 -22.86 -8.20
CA ALA A 516 17.41 -21.72 -7.79
C ALA A 516 16.27 -21.44 -8.77
N ALA A 517 16.52 -21.51 -10.08
CA ALA A 517 15.49 -21.36 -11.11
C ALA A 517 14.40 -22.44 -10.99
N ASP A 518 14.79 -23.70 -10.81
CA ASP A 518 13.85 -24.80 -10.58
C ASP A 518 13.02 -24.60 -9.30
N ARG A 519 13.66 -24.10 -8.23
CA ARG A 519 12.98 -23.79 -6.97
C ARG A 519 11.95 -22.66 -7.14
N PHE A 520 12.29 -21.61 -7.89
CA PHE A 520 11.34 -20.54 -8.21
C PHE A 520 10.12 -21.08 -8.97
N LEU A 521 10.33 -21.92 -9.98
CA LEU A 521 9.23 -22.52 -10.76
C LEU A 521 8.39 -23.50 -9.95
N GLN A 522 8.98 -24.18 -8.96
CA GLN A 522 8.25 -25.07 -8.05
C GLN A 522 7.31 -24.29 -7.14
N GLU A 523 7.76 -23.16 -6.58
CA GLU A 523 7.01 -22.36 -5.61
C GLU A 523 6.07 -21.35 -6.29
N ALA A 524 6.45 -20.83 -7.45
CA ALA A 524 5.65 -19.95 -8.29
C ALA A 524 5.65 -20.45 -9.74
N PRO A 525 4.81 -21.44 -10.09
CA PRO A 525 4.69 -21.93 -11.45
C PRO A 525 4.32 -20.83 -12.44
N LEU A 526 4.76 -20.98 -13.70
CA LEU A 526 4.36 -20.06 -14.76
C LEU A 526 2.87 -20.25 -15.10
N THR A 527 2.11 -19.17 -14.99
CA THR A 527 0.70 -19.14 -15.38
C THR A 527 0.48 -18.16 -16.53
N ARG A 528 -0.62 -18.36 -17.26
CA ARG A 528 -0.97 -17.54 -18.40
C ARG A 528 -1.97 -16.47 -18.01
N SER A 529 -1.74 -15.25 -18.46
CA SER A 529 -2.72 -14.16 -18.43
C SER A 529 -2.58 -13.29 -19.67
N TYR A 530 -3.59 -12.49 -19.94
CA TYR A 530 -3.42 -11.31 -20.78
C TYR A 530 -2.95 -10.15 -19.92
N LEU A 531 -2.05 -9.34 -20.48
CA LEU A 531 -1.53 -8.13 -19.86
C LEU A 531 -1.42 -7.02 -20.90
N ARG A 532 -1.92 -5.83 -20.58
CA ARG A 532 -1.71 -4.63 -21.39
C ARG A 532 -0.36 -4.03 -21.01
N LEU A 533 0.54 -3.97 -21.98
CA LEU A 533 1.80 -3.26 -21.83
C LEU A 533 1.74 -1.97 -22.64
N TRP A 534 2.03 -0.87 -21.98
CA TRP A 534 2.20 0.41 -22.63
C TRP A 534 3.65 0.53 -23.11
N PRO A 535 3.91 1.32 -24.17
CA PRO A 535 5.28 1.63 -24.56
C PRO A 535 5.95 2.49 -23.48
N GLY A 536 7.17 2.10 -23.08
CA GLY A 536 7.90 2.58 -21.89
C GLY A 536 8.20 4.08 -21.78
N VAL A 537 7.77 4.91 -22.75
CA VAL A 537 7.85 6.37 -22.66
C VAL A 537 6.46 6.95 -22.92
N GLN A 538 5.74 7.29 -21.85
CA GLN A 538 4.51 8.06 -21.96
C GLN A 538 4.87 9.50 -22.35
N TRP A 539 4.75 9.81 -23.64
CA TRP A 539 4.80 11.18 -24.13
C TRP A 539 3.45 11.83 -23.88
N PRO A 540 3.38 13.02 -23.24
CA PRO A 540 2.10 13.70 -22.98
C PRO A 540 1.23 13.97 -24.21
N SER A 541 1.82 13.96 -25.42
CA SER A 541 1.16 14.32 -26.68
C SER A 541 1.02 13.19 -27.69
N ALA A 542 1.53 11.98 -27.40
CA ALA A 542 1.39 10.81 -28.26
C ALA A 542 1.10 9.58 -27.41
N GLN A 543 -0.18 9.26 -27.22
CA GLN A 543 -0.60 7.96 -26.73
C GLN A 543 -0.36 6.95 -27.86
N GLU A 544 0.81 6.32 -27.88
CA GLU A 544 0.93 5.05 -28.59
C GLU A 544 0.00 4.05 -27.88
N GLU A 545 -0.89 3.41 -28.64
CA GLU A 545 -1.87 2.49 -28.08
C GLU A 545 -1.18 1.34 -27.34
N ALA A 546 -1.63 1.08 -26.13
CA ALA A 546 -1.15 -0.04 -25.35
C ALA A 546 -1.48 -1.36 -26.05
N LYS A 547 -0.52 -2.28 -26.07
CA LYS A 547 -0.71 -3.59 -26.71
C LYS A 547 -1.02 -4.64 -25.66
N ILE A 548 -2.04 -5.45 -25.93
CA ILE A 548 -2.37 -6.60 -25.10
C ILE A 548 -1.54 -7.81 -25.54
N TYR A 549 -0.77 -8.35 -24.61
CA TYR A 549 0.05 -9.54 -24.77
C TYR A 549 -0.61 -10.72 -24.08
N LEU A 550 -0.48 -11.91 -24.67
CA LEU A 550 -0.66 -13.16 -23.93
C LEU A 550 0.70 -13.53 -23.33
N THR A 551 0.80 -13.59 -22.01
CA THR A 551 2.07 -13.79 -21.32
C THR A 551 2.06 -15.01 -20.43
N TYR A 552 3.23 -15.59 -20.22
CA TYR A 552 3.54 -16.42 -19.06
C TYR A 552 4.18 -15.53 -17.98
N HIS A 553 3.74 -15.70 -16.73
CA HIS A 553 4.27 -14.99 -15.58
C HIS A 553 4.30 -15.87 -14.33
N LEU A 554 5.19 -15.57 -13.38
CA LEU A 554 5.29 -16.27 -12.10
C LEU A 554 4.15 -15.84 -11.17
N THR A 555 3.58 -16.78 -10.41
CA THR A 555 2.60 -16.53 -9.33
C THR A 555 3.27 -16.30 -7.99
N ASN A 556 4.16 -15.30 -7.91
CA ASN A 556 4.97 -15.02 -6.72
C ASN A 556 4.24 -14.11 -5.72
N ASP A 557 3.07 -14.53 -5.24
CA ASP A 557 2.21 -13.70 -4.38
C ASP A 557 2.73 -13.50 -2.95
N TYR A 558 3.66 -14.35 -2.49
CA TYR A 558 4.04 -14.45 -1.08
C TYR A 558 5.56 -14.44 -0.82
N PHE A 559 6.40 -14.48 -1.86
CA PHE A 559 7.86 -14.42 -1.72
C PHE A 559 8.49 -13.60 -2.84
N THR A 560 9.66 -13.02 -2.56
CA THR A 560 10.40 -12.17 -3.52
C THR A 560 11.81 -12.68 -3.79
N MET A 561 12.33 -13.56 -2.93
CA MET A 561 13.70 -14.07 -3.03
C MET A 561 13.82 -15.46 -2.40
N LEU A 562 14.91 -16.16 -2.68
CA LEU A 562 15.29 -17.39 -1.99
C LEU A 562 16.57 -17.17 -1.18
N ASP A 563 16.68 -17.81 -0.02
CA ASP A 563 17.98 -17.97 0.65
C ASP A 563 18.93 -18.74 -0.27
N ALA A 564 20.13 -18.21 -0.50
CA ALA A 564 21.06 -18.77 -1.48
C ALA A 564 21.68 -20.11 -1.06
N PHE A 565 21.64 -20.47 0.23
CA PHE A 565 22.21 -21.73 0.72
C PHE A 565 21.15 -22.82 0.84
N THR A 566 19.96 -22.47 1.31
CA THR A 566 18.91 -23.45 1.64
C THR A 566 17.82 -23.56 0.56
N GLY A 567 17.65 -22.52 -0.27
CA GLY A 567 16.49 -22.41 -1.17
C GLY A 567 15.17 -22.14 -0.44
N GLU A 568 15.22 -21.73 0.83
CA GLU A 568 14.06 -21.28 1.59
C GLU A 568 13.47 -20.03 0.95
N ILE A 569 12.15 -19.98 0.82
CA ILE A 569 11.43 -18.80 0.30
C ILE A 569 11.50 -17.67 1.33
N LEU A 570 11.81 -16.47 0.88
CA LEU A 570 11.90 -15.28 1.72
C LEU A 570 11.01 -14.16 1.18
N ASN A 571 10.39 -13.42 2.09
CA ASN A 571 9.66 -12.20 1.76
C ASN A 571 10.62 -11.03 1.44
N SER A 572 10.06 -9.84 1.14
CA SER A 572 10.84 -8.64 0.80
C SER A 572 11.72 -8.10 1.93
N GLU A 573 11.49 -8.55 3.17
CA GLU A 573 12.33 -8.25 4.34
C GLU A 573 13.46 -9.27 4.55
N GLY A 574 13.51 -10.32 3.73
CA GLY A 574 14.45 -11.44 3.86
C GLY A 574 14.14 -12.35 5.05
N LYS A 575 12.89 -12.39 5.52
CA LYS A 575 12.39 -13.37 6.50
C LYS A 575 11.75 -14.54 5.77
N PRO A 576 11.72 -15.76 6.36
CA PRO A 576 10.98 -16.89 5.81
C PRO A 576 9.57 -16.48 5.40
N ALA A 577 9.26 -16.65 4.12
CA ALA A 577 7.92 -16.46 3.60
C ALA A 577 7.06 -17.65 4.04
N THR A 578 5.88 -17.37 4.57
CA THR A 578 4.91 -18.41 4.91
C THR A 578 3.98 -18.58 3.71
N VAL A 579 3.98 -19.75 3.10
CA VAL A 579 2.93 -20.12 2.14
C VAL A 579 1.62 -20.15 2.91
N LEU A 580 0.69 -19.24 2.59
CA LEU A 580 -0.68 -19.39 3.10
C LEU A 580 -1.24 -20.67 2.47
N PRO A 581 -1.62 -21.68 3.28
CA PRO A 581 -2.15 -22.91 2.73
C PRO A 581 -3.39 -22.60 1.89
N GLN A 582 -3.53 -23.29 0.77
CA GLN A 582 -4.75 -23.21 -0.04
C GLN A 582 -5.96 -23.52 0.83
N GLU A 583 -6.98 -22.67 0.75
CA GLU A 583 -8.20 -22.83 1.54
C GLU A 583 -8.87 -24.18 1.21
N GLY A 584 -9.34 -24.88 2.22
CA GLY A 584 -10.05 -26.15 2.07
C GLY A 584 -10.86 -26.53 3.30
N ASP A 585 -11.85 -27.39 3.11
CA ASP A 585 -12.79 -27.73 4.18
C ASP A 585 -12.20 -28.72 5.21
N PHE A 586 -12.69 -28.62 6.45
CA PHE A 586 -12.32 -29.54 7.51
C PHE A 586 -13.03 -30.89 7.35
N THR A 587 -12.27 -31.98 7.42
CA THR A 587 -12.78 -33.34 7.10
C THR A 587 -13.49 -34.04 8.26
N ASP A 588 -13.41 -33.50 9.48
CA ASP A 588 -13.82 -34.16 10.73
C ASP A 588 -14.84 -33.35 11.57
N LEU A 589 -15.39 -32.26 11.03
CA LEU A 589 -16.40 -31.44 11.72
C LEU A 589 -17.85 -31.82 11.43
N ALA A 590 -18.10 -32.75 10.51
CA ALA A 590 -19.46 -33.13 10.13
C ALA A 590 -20.25 -33.69 11.33
N GLY A 591 -21.30 -32.99 11.75
CA GLY A 591 -22.14 -33.37 12.91
C GLY A 591 -21.54 -33.03 14.28
N HIS A 592 -20.33 -32.46 14.34
CA HIS A 592 -19.67 -32.07 15.58
C HIS A 592 -20.23 -30.73 16.11
N PRO A 593 -20.57 -30.61 17.41
CA PRO A 593 -21.13 -29.37 17.99
C PRO A 593 -20.29 -28.10 17.78
N ALA A 594 -18.96 -28.23 17.75
CA ALA A 594 -18.06 -27.09 17.52
C ALA A 594 -17.96 -26.63 16.05
N ARG A 595 -18.61 -27.32 15.10
CA ARG A 595 -18.47 -27.05 13.65
C ARG A 595 -18.69 -25.57 13.31
N GLU A 596 -19.82 -25.03 13.74
CA GLU A 596 -20.19 -23.65 13.44
C GLU A 596 -19.16 -22.65 14.00
N ALA A 597 -18.70 -22.88 15.24
CA ALA A 597 -17.71 -22.01 15.85
C ALA A 597 -16.36 -22.05 15.12
N VAL A 598 -15.92 -23.24 14.72
CA VAL A 598 -14.67 -23.41 13.97
C VAL A 598 -14.78 -22.76 12.59
N GLU A 599 -15.89 -22.93 11.88
CA GLU A 599 -16.13 -22.32 10.57
C GLU A 599 -16.18 -20.77 10.67
N MET A 600 -16.80 -20.21 11.72
CA MET A 600 -16.80 -18.76 11.97
C MET A 600 -15.40 -18.21 12.24
N LEU A 601 -14.62 -18.86 13.09
CA LEU A 601 -13.25 -18.44 13.39
C LEU A 601 -12.31 -18.60 12.19
N ALA A 602 -12.54 -19.62 11.36
CA ALA A 602 -11.81 -19.81 10.12
C ALA A 602 -12.13 -18.70 9.11
N GLY A 603 -13.41 -18.36 8.93
CA GLY A 603 -13.84 -17.25 8.07
C GLY A 603 -13.35 -15.87 8.55
N ALA A 604 -13.07 -15.72 9.85
CA ALA A 604 -12.46 -14.52 10.43
C ALA A 604 -10.91 -14.52 10.39
N GLY A 605 -10.27 -15.55 9.83
CA GLY A 605 -8.81 -15.68 9.78
C GLY A 605 -8.13 -15.97 11.13
N ILE A 606 -8.91 -16.27 12.17
CA ILE A 606 -8.38 -16.64 13.50
C ILE A 606 -7.82 -18.05 13.47
N ILE A 607 -8.43 -18.96 12.72
CA ILE A 607 -7.98 -20.34 12.49
C ILE A 607 -7.73 -20.50 10.98
N SER A 608 -6.69 -21.22 10.58
CA SER A 608 -6.47 -21.48 9.15
C SER A 608 -7.49 -22.46 8.60
N LYS A 609 -8.08 -22.12 7.45
CA LYS A 609 -8.96 -23.01 6.70
C LYS A 609 -8.15 -23.92 5.78
N VAL A 610 -7.29 -24.79 6.33
CA VAL A 610 -6.49 -25.74 5.52
C VAL A 610 -7.26 -27.04 5.33
N ALA A 611 -7.27 -27.60 4.12
CA ALA A 611 -7.84 -28.93 3.88
C ALA A 611 -7.23 -29.99 4.81
N GLY A 612 -8.09 -30.71 5.55
CA GLY A 612 -7.67 -31.75 6.49
C GLY A 612 -8.48 -31.77 7.79
N PRO A 613 -8.06 -32.54 8.81
CA PRO A 613 -8.78 -32.60 10.08
C PRO A 613 -8.48 -31.39 10.97
N PHE A 614 -9.52 -30.79 11.56
CA PHE A 614 -9.39 -29.77 12.61
C PHE A 614 -8.94 -30.37 13.96
N ARG A 615 -9.31 -31.63 14.21
CA ARG A 615 -9.10 -32.39 15.45
C ARG A 615 -9.83 -31.76 16.65
N PRO A 616 -11.17 -31.62 16.60
CA PRO A 616 -11.91 -30.88 17.62
C PRO A 616 -11.81 -31.51 19.02
N GLU A 617 -11.55 -32.82 19.12
CA GLU A 617 -11.46 -33.56 20.38
C GLU A 617 -10.06 -33.54 21.01
N ASP A 618 -9.03 -33.14 20.26
CA ASP A 618 -7.68 -33.02 20.80
C ASP A 618 -7.62 -31.90 21.85
N THR A 619 -6.83 -32.08 22.90
CA THR A 619 -6.58 -31.02 23.89
C THR A 619 -5.84 -29.85 23.26
N ILE A 620 -6.32 -28.63 23.47
CA ILE A 620 -5.66 -27.42 22.97
C ILE A 620 -4.42 -27.11 23.83
N THR A 621 -3.35 -26.70 23.16
CA THR A 621 -2.11 -26.25 23.83
C THR A 621 -2.18 -24.77 24.23
N GLN A 622 -1.35 -24.35 25.19
CA GLN A 622 -1.31 -22.93 25.60
C GLN A 622 -0.90 -22.02 24.44
N ALA A 623 0.06 -22.45 23.60
CA ALA A 623 0.47 -21.69 22.42
C ALA A 623 -0.68 -21.49 21.43
N GLU A 624 -1.46 -22.53 21.12
CA GLU A 624 -2.60 -22.43 20.21
C GLU A 624 -3.68 -21.48 20.74
N LEU A 625 -4.03 -21.56 22.02
CA LEU A 625 -5.04 -20.66 22.60
C LEU A 625 -4.57 -19.19 22.59
N ILE A 626 -3.32 -18.93 23.01
CA ILE A 626 -2.77 -17.57 23.01
C ILE A 626 -2.73 -17.02 21.58
N ALA A 627 -2.34 -17.83 20.61
CA ALA A 627 -2.34 -17.43 19.21
C ALA A 627 -3.75 -17.06 18.71
N MET A 628 -4.77 -17.85 19.04
CA MET A 628 -6.17 -17.55 18.69
C MET A 628 -6.64 -16.23 19.30
N LEU A 629 -6.34 -15.96 20.57
CA LEU A 629 -6.71 -14.71 21.26
C LEU A 629 -5.98 -13.50 20.68
N VAL A 630 -4.69 -13.62 20.40
CA VAL A 630 -3.90 -12.55 19.77
C VAL A 630 -4.50 -12.21 18.41
N ARG A 631 -4.77 -13.20 17.56
CA ARG A 631 -5.38 -12.93 16.24
C ARG A 631 -6.74 -12.28 16.35
N ALA A 632 -7.58 -12.75 17.26
CA ALA A 632 -8.88 -12.16 17.50
C ALA A 632 -8.80 -10.66 17.88
N GLY A 633 -7.68 -10.21 18.47
CA GLY A 633 -7.44 -8.81 18.85
C GLY A 633 -6.47 -8.05 17.94
N THR A 634 -6.13 -8.58 16.76
CA THR A 634 -5.24 -7.91 15.79
C THR A 634 -5.85 -7.91 14.40
N TYR A 635 -5.35 -7.04 13.51
CA TYR A 635 -5.73 -7.06 12.10
C TYR A 635 -5.30 -8.36 11.44
N SER A 636 -6.10 -8.87 10.49
CA SER A 636 -5.77 -10.03 9.67
C SER A 636 -4.43 -9.88 8.91
N GLY A 637 -3.98 -8.64 8.66
CA GLY A 637 -2.68 -8.31 8.06
C GLY A 637 -1.57 -7.89 9.03
N GLY A 638 -1.77 -7.98 10.36
CA GLY A 638 -0.87 -7.45 11.40
C GLY A 638 0.47 -8.19 11.60
N GLY A 639 0.93 -8.96 10.61
CA GLY A 639 2.21 -9.70 10.64
C GLY A 639 2.19 -11.02 11.42
N VAL A 640 1.03 -11.44 11.93
CA VAL A 640 0.84 -12.67 12.70
C VAL A 640 0.07 -13.68 11.83
N GLN A 641 0.78 -14.67 11.28
CA GLN A 641 0.27 -15.66 10.30
C GLN A 641 -0.90 -16.50 10.85
N PRO A 642 -1.73 -17.18 10.02
CA PRO A 642 -2.69 -18.20 10.45
C PRO A 642 -2.06 -19.49 11.05
N LEU A 643 -2.81 -20.27 11.84
CA LEU A 643 -2.31 -21.44 12.61
C LEU A 643 -2.21 -22.63 11.65
N THR A 644 -1.01 -23.11 11.35
CA THR A 644 -0.82 -24.30 10.50
C THR A 644 -0.20 -25.44 11.31
N ALA A 645 -0.47 -26.67 10.89
CA ALA A 645 0.19 -27.82 11.50
C ALA A 645 1.66 -27.88 11.05
N GLY A 646 2.60 -27.99 11.99
CA GLY A 646 4.01 -28.24 11.71
C GLY A 646 4.90 -26.99 11.57
N SER A 647 4.48 -25.84 12.08
CA SER A 647 5.34 -24.65 12.17
C SER A 647 6.53 -24.88 13.13
N SER A 648 7.69 -24.30 12.81
CA SER A 648 9.01 -24.52 13.45
C SER A 648 9.01 -24.43 14.98
N ASP A 649 10.09 -24.93 15.62
CA ASP A 649 10.27 -25.05 17.09
C ASP A 649 10.04 -23.76 17.91
N GLU A 650 9.78 -22.61 17.30
CA GLU A 650 9.51 -21.34 17.99
C GLU A 650 8.35 -20.52 17.38
N TRP A 651 7.45 -21.15 16.60
CA TRP A 651 6.36 -20.48 15.89
C TRP A 651 5.47 -19.59 16.79
N TYR A 652 5.38 -19.91 18.08
CA TYR A 652 4.53 -19.24 19.06
C TYR A 652 5.11 -17.91 19.58
N LYS A 653 6.42 -17.66 19.43
CA LYS A 653 7.09 -16.47 20.01
C LYS A 653 6.47 -15.13 19.59
N PRO A 654 6.17 -14.88 18.30
CA PRO A 654 5.54 -13.61 17.88
C PRO A 654 4.17 -13.39 18.55
N TYR A 655 3.42 -14.48 18.79
CA TYR A 655 2.14 -14.41 19.48
C TYR A 655 2.33 -14.09 20.96
N TYR A 656 3.36 -14.63 21.61
CA TYR A 656 3.63 -14.35 23.03
C TYR A 656 4.06 -12.90 23.23
N GLU A 657 4.97 -12.39 22.39
CA GLU A 657 5.37 -10.98 22.40
C GLU A 657 4.16 -10.06 22.22
N LYS A 658 3.29 -10.38 21.25
CA LYS A 658 2.07 -9.61 21.01
C LYS A 658 1.07 -9.74 22.17
N ALA A 659 0.94 -10.91 22.76
CA ALA A 659 0.08 -11.16 23.91
C ALA A 659 0.52 -10.35 25.14
N VAL A 660 1.83 -10.14 25.34
CA VAL A 660 2.35 -9.21 26.36
C VAL A 660 1.94 -7.77 26.06
N LEU A 661 2.09 -7.32 24.81
CA LEU A 661 1.68 -5.97 24.39
C LEU A 661 0.17 -5.74 24.55
N MET A 662 -0.63 -6.79 24.38
CA MET A 662 -2.09 -6.76 24.55
C MET A 662 -2.54 -6.95 26.02
N GLY A 663 -1.62 -7.21 26.95
CA GLY A 663 -1.95 -7.49 28.35
C GLY A 663 -2.58 -8.86 28.61
N ILE A 664 -2.62 -9.74 27.59
CA ILE A 664 -3.03 -11.15 27.73
C ILE A 664 -2.06 -11.88 28.66
N LEU A 665 -0.75 -11.67 28.44
CA LEU A 665 0.34 -12.18 29.27
C LEU A 665 1.02 -11.03 30.03
N SER A 666 1.60 -11.35 31.19
CA SER A 666 2.51 -10.42 31.87
C SER A 666 3.89 -10.44 31.23
N LYS A 667 4.68 -9.36 31.38
CA LYS A 667 6.01 -9.23 30.77
C LYS A 667 6.98 -10.38 31.09
N ASP A 668 6.93 -10.90 32.32
CA ASP A 668 7.81 -11.97 32.80
C ASP A 668 7.15 -13.35 32.72
N GLU A 669 5.94 -13.44 32.15
CA GLU A 669 5.20 -14.70 32.02
C GLU A 669 5.70 -15.48 30.80
N GLN A 670 6.06 -16.74 31.02
CA GLN A 670 6.53 -17.66 29.97
C GLN A 670 5.68 -18.94 30.02
N PRO A 671 4.52 -18.95 29.36
CA PRO A 671 3.68 -20.14 29.25
C PRO A 671 4.44 -21.28 28.54
N ASP A 672 4.17 -22.53 28.91
CA ASP A 672 4.73 -23.69 28.23
C ASP A 672 3.92 -23.92 26.93
N PRO A 673 4.56 -23.83 25.74
CA PRO A 673 3.85 -23.85 24.47
C PRO A 673 3.06 -25.14 24.24
N ASP A 674 3.55 -26.29 24.71
CA ASP A 674 2.97 -27.62 24.46
C ASP A 674 2.08 -28.09 25.62
N ALA A 675 2.11 -27.40 26.76
CA ALA A 675 1.28 -27.75 27.89
C ALA A 675 -0.22 -27.63 27.55
N PRO A 676 -1.06 -28.52 28.09
CA PRO A 676 -2.49 -28.47 27.84
C PRO A 676 -3.13 -27.27 28.57
N VAL A 677 -4.23 -26.77 28.01
CA VAL A 677 -5.04 -25.72 28.64
C VAL A 677 -6.07 -26.34 29.59
N THR A 678 -6.18 -25.77 30.78
CA THR A 678 -7.22 -26.08 31.77
C THR A 678 -8.36 -25.06 31.71
N ASN A 679 -9.54 -25.42 32.22
CA ASN A 679 -10.70 -24.52 32.32
C ASN A 679 -10.37 -23.18 33.01
N ILE A 680 -9.58 -23.21 34.08
CA ILE A 680 -9.16 -21.98 34.78
C ILE A 680 -8.17 -21.14 33.96
N LEU A 681 -7.29 -21.77 33.19
CA LEU A 681 -6.34 -21.07 32.33
C LEU A 681 -7.05 -20.43 31.13
N LEU A 682 -8.00 -21.15 30.50
CA LEU A 682 -8.87 -20.61 29.45
C LEU A 682 -9.61 -19.37 29.94
N SER A 683 -10.21 -19.45 31.13
CA SER A 683 -10.89 -18.30 31.77
C SER A 683 -9.93 -17.12 31.96
N ARG A 684 -8.76 -17.35 32.55
CA ARG A 684 -7.79 -16.28 32.80
C ARG A 684 -7.40 -15.55 31.52
N LEU A 685 -6.95 -16.29 30.51
CA LEU A 685 -6.47 -15.72 29.25
C LEU A 685 -7.59 -15.01 28.47
N SER A 686 -8.79 -15.58 28.44
CA SER A 686 -9.95 -14.97 27.76
C SER A 686 -10.36 -13.64 28.39
N ILE A 687 -10.41 -13.58 29.73
CA ILE A 687 -10.77 -12.36 30.47
C ILE A 687 -9.67 -11.28 30.35
N HIS A 688 -8.41 -11.68 30.25
CA HIS A 688 -7.33 -10.73 29.96
C HIS A 688 -7.43 -10.17 28.53
N ALA A 689 -7.78 -11.01 27.55
CA ALA A 689 -7.89 -10.60 26.15
C ALA A 689 -8.95 -9.52 25.88
N ILE A 690 -9.91 -9.35 26.80
CA ILE A 690 -10.94 -8.30 26.78
C ILE A 690 -10.71 -7.22 27.85
N ASP A 691 -9.48 -7.07 28.35
CA ASP A 691 -9.04 -6.06 29.34
C ASP A 691 -9.82 -6.04 30.67
N LEU A 692 -10.49 -7.15 31.02
CA LEU A 692 -11.20 -7.27 32.31
C LEU A 692 -10.31 -7.77 33.46
N TYR A 693 -9.02 -7.99 33.22
CA TYR A 693 -8.10 -8.51 34.24
C TYR A 693 -8.01 -7.63 35.49
N ARG A 694 -8.13 -6.30 35.34
CA ARG A 694 -8.09 -5.35 36.45
C ARG A 694 -9.25 -5.51 37.42
N VAL A 695 -10.42 -5.90 36.89
CA VAL A 695 -11.60 -6.18 37.70
C VAL A 695 -11.49 -7.61 38.25
N ALA A 696 -11.12 -8.57 37.42
CA ALA A 696 -11.01 -9.98 37.80
C ALA A 696 -10.04 -10.25 38.98
N ARG A 697 -8.98 -9.46 39.11
CA ARG A 697 -8.02 -9.55 40.24
C ARG A 697 -8.57 -9.05 41.58
N LEU A 698 -9.74 -8.41 41.62
CA LEU A 698 -10.39 -7.95 42.85
C LEU A 698 -11.15 -9.12 43.50
N SER A 699 -10.46 -10.23 43.77
CA SER A 699 -11.08 -11.52 44.05
C SER A 699 -12.08 -11.52 45.22
N ASP A 700 -11.93 -10.61 46.17
CA ASP A 700 -12.80 -10.50 47.34
C ASP A 700 -14.23 -10.02 47.02
N ILE A 701 -14.46 -9.42 45.85
CA ILE A 701 -15.80 -8.94 45.46
C ILE A 701 -16.63 -10.01 44.74
N PHE A 702 -16.01 -11.14 44.37
CA PHE A 702 -16.65 -12.19 43.60
C PHE A 702 -17.06 -13.36 44.51
N ALA A 703 -18.37 -13.62 44.55
CA ALA A 703 -18.90 -14.84 45.15
C ALA A 703 -18.96 -15.95 44.08
N LEU A 704 -18.40 -17.12 44.39
CA LEU A 704 -18.48 -18.31 43.54
C LEU A 704 -19.52 -19.25 44.11
N ASP A 705 -20.63 -19.46 43.39
CA ASP A 705 -21.63 -20.48 43.72
C ASP A 705 -21.28 -21.81 43.00
N PHE A 706 -20.02 -22.23 43.15
CA PHE A 706 -19.48 -23.45 42.52
C PHE A 706 -19.20 -24.46 43.62
N LYS A 707 -19.51 -25.74 43.37
CA LYS A 707 -19.27 -26.81 44.34
C LYS A 707 -17.80 -27.07 44.62
N ASP A 708 -16.92 -26.64 43.72
CA ASP A 708 -15.46 -26.76 43.72
C ASP A 708 -14.74 -25.39 43.75
N ALA A 709 -15.40 -24.36 44.31
CA ALA A 709 -14.83 -23.02 44.41
C ALA A 709 -13.53 -22.95 45.23
N ASP A 710 -13.29 -23.92 46.12
CA ASP A 710 -12.07 -24.06 46.92
C ASP A 710 -10.88 -24.60 46.12
N GLU A 711 -11.12 -25.28 44.99
CA GLU A 711 -10.08 -25.72 44.05
C GLU A 711 -9.56 -24.57 43.15
N ILE A 712 -10.25 -23.42 43.12
CA ILE A 712 -9.87 -22.24 42.35
C ILE A 712 -8.94 -21.36 43.20
N PRO A 713 -7.70 -21.08 42.73
CA PRO A 713 -6.80 -20.16 43.41
C PRO A 713 -7.47 -18.80 43.65
N VAL A 714 -7.29 -18.24 44.85
CA VAL A 714 -8.00 -17.00 45.28
C VAL A 714 -7.88 -15.90 44.22
N TYR A 715 -6.68 -15.64 43.72
CA TYR A 715 -6.40 -14.60 42.73
C TYR A 715 -7.06 -14.82 41.35
N LEU A 716 -7.60 -16.01 41.06
CA LEU A 716 -8.32 -16.36 39.83
C LEU A 716 -9.83 -16.51 40.01
N ARG A 717 -10.35 -16.33 41.23
CA ARG A 717 -11.79 -16.44 41.49
C ARG A 717 -12.60 -15.47 40.65
N GLY A 718 -12.14 -14.22 40.51
CA GLY A 718 -12.83 -13.24 39.66
C GLY A 718 -12.83 -13.65 38.19
N HIS A 719 -11.75 -14.24 37.67
CA HIS A 719 -11.72 -14.76 36.29
C HIS A 719 -12.75 -15.86 36.06
N ALA A 720 -12.83 -16.83 36.97
CA ALA A 720 -13.82 -17.91 36.88
C ALA A 720 -15.27 -17.38 37.01
N ALA A 721 -15.51 -16.46 37.96
CA ALA A 721 -16.81 -15.82 38.13
C ALA A 721 -17.26 -15.07 36.88
N ILE A 722 -16.36 -14.24 36.30
CA ILE A 722 -16.66 -13.46 35.10
C ILE A 722 -16.87 -14.40 33.91
N ALA A 723 -16.04 -15.43 33.74
CA ALA A 723 -16.19 -16.37 32.63
C ALA A 723 -17.55 -17.09 32.65
N VAL A 724 -18.01 -17.54 33.82
CA VAL A 724 -19.34 -18.14 33.98
C VAL A 724 -20.44 -17.09 33.85
N GLY A 725 -20.28 -15.93 34.46
CA GLY A 725 -21.25 -14.83 34.41
C GLY A 725 -21.49 -14.27 33.02
N MET A 726 -20.46 -14.28 32.16
CA MET A 726 -20.53 -13.93 30.74
C MET A 726 -21.00 -15.10 29.85
N GLY A 727 -21.24 -16.28 30.43
CA GLY A 727 -21.67 -17.47 29.69
C GLY A 727 -20.58 -18.12 28.81
N LEU A 728 -19.32 -17.71 28.97
CA LEU A 728 -18.17 -18.26 28.23
C LEU A 728 -17.94 -19.73 28.58
N MET A 729 -18.22 -20.08 29.83
CA MET A 729 -18.13 -21.42 30.40
C MET A 729 -19.38 -21.74 31.20
N GLU A 730 -19.77 -23.01 31.21
CA GLU A 730 -20.98 -23.49 31.89
C GLU A 730 -20.61 -24.46 33.01
N LEU A 731 -21.32 -24.39 34.14
CA LEU A 731 -21.14 -25.32 35.24
C LEU A 731 -21.78 -26.67 34.88
N LYS A 732 -21.02 -27.76 35.02
CA LYS A 732 -21.53 -29.13 34.85
C LYS A 732 -21.93 -29.67 36.22
N ASP A 733 -23.22 -29.89 36.44
CA ASP A 733 -23.79 -30.32 37.73
C ASP A 733 -23.39 -29.44 38.94
N GLY A 734 -23.17 -28.13 38.69
CA GLY A 734 -22.72 -27.15 39.69
C GLY A 734 -21.21 -27.10 39.93
N TYR A 735 -20.42 -27.84 39.16
CA TYR A 735 -18.95 -27.82 39.21
C TYR A 735 -18.37 -26.99 38.06
N PHE A 736 -17.33 -26.21 38.35
CA PHE A 736 -16.56 -25.47 37.35
C PHE A 736 -15.45 -26.33 36.72
N ASN A 737 -14.94 -27.30 37.47
CA ASN A 737 -13.85 -28.21 37.15
C ASN A 737 -12.57 -27.46 36.71
N PRO A 738 -11.89 -26.74 37.62
CA PRO A 738 -10.81 -25.82 37.24
C PRO A 738 -9.62 -26.49 36.54
N GLN A 739 -9.34 -27.77 36.83
CA GLN A 739 -8.26 -28.56 36.22
C GLN A 739 -8.71 -29.38 35.00
N GLY A 740 -9.98 -29.30 34.61
CA GLY A 740 -10.49 -29.97 33.42
C GLY A 740 -9.75 -29.48 32.17
N LEU A 741 -9.32 -30.43 31.33
CA LEU A 741 -8.63 -30.12 30.08
C LEU A 741 -9.63 -29.64 29.03
N VAL A 742 -9.21 -28.66 28.23
CA VAL A 742 -10.03 -28.04 27.20
C VAL A 742 -9.69 -28.62 25.84
N SER A 743 -10.69 -29.11 25.11
CA SER A 743 -10.53 -29.53 23.72
C SER A 743 -10.43 -28.34 22.75
N ARG A 744 -9.85 -28.53 21.57
CA ARG A 744 -9.80 -27.51 20.49
C ARG A 744 -11.21 -27.02 20.11
N GLY A 745 -12.19 -27.93 20.08
CA GLY A 745 -13.58 -27.61 19.82
C GLY A 745 -14.20 -26.73 20.90
N GLU A 746 -13.98 -27.05 22.19
CA GLU A 746 -14.45 -26.22 23.31
C GLU A 746 -13.81 -24.83 23.29
N ALA A 747 -12.50 -24.74 23.04
CA ALA A 747 -11.81 -23.45 22.95
C ALA A 747 -12.35 -22.57 21.81
N ALA A 748 -12.65 -23.16 20.65
CA ALA A 748 -13.29 -22.45 19.54
C ALA A 748 -14.68 -21.91 19.93
N VAL A 749 -15.51 -22.74 20.56
CA VAL A 749 -16.85 -22.32 21.04
C VAL A 749 -16.75 -21.20 22.07
N THR A 750 -15.84 -21.31 23.05
CA THR A 750 -15.62 -20.27 24.05
C THR A 750 -15.14 -18.96 23.42
N LEU A 751 -14.25 -19.01 22.43
CA LEU A 751 -13.80 -17.80 21.75
C LEU A 751 -14.93 -17.14 20.94
N VAL A 752 -15.78 -17.89 20.26
CA VAL A 752 -16.97 -17.33 19.57
C VAL A 752 -17.92 -16.68 20.58
N LYS A 753 -18.15 -17.31 21.74
CA LYS A 753 -18.93 -16.71 22.83
C LYS A 753 -18.29 -15.41 23.34
N LEU A 754 -16.96 -15.38 23.51
CA LEU A 754 -16.21 -14.19 23.93
C LEU A 754 -16.33 -13.05 22.91
N LEU A 755 -16.24 -13.37 21.62
CA LEU A 755 -16.39 -12.37 20.57
C LEU A 755 -17.83 -11.82 20.51
N ASN A 756 -18.83 -12.66 20.78
CA ASN A 756 -20.23 -12.24 20.76
C ASN A 756 -20.74 -11.65 22.08
N SER A 757 -20.00 -11.71 23.20
CA SER A 757 -20.46 -11.26 24.52
C SER A 757 -20.74 -9.76 24.64
N TRP A 758 -20.41 -8.99 23.60
CA TRP A 758 -20.51 -7.54 23.56
C TRP A 758 -21.56 -7.02 22.57
N LYS A 759 -22.20 -7.91 21.80
CA LYS A 759 -23.21 -7.56 20.80
C LYS A 759 -24.50 -7.02 21.41
#